data_AF-A0A8K1G986-F1
#
_entry.id   AF-A0A8K1G986-F1
#
_cell.length_a   1.000
_cell.length_b   1.000
_cell.length_c   1.000
_cell.angle_alpha   90.00
_cell.angle_beta   90.00
_cell.angle_gamma   90.00
#
_symmetry.space_group_name_H-M   'P 1'
#
loop_
_entity.id
_entity.type
_entity.pdbx_description
1 polymer ?
#
loop_
_entity_poly.entity_id
_entity_poly.type
_entity_poly.pdbx_seq_one_letter_code
_entity_poly.pdbx_strand_id
1 'polypeptide(L)'
;MEDTSSQEPAPSKDTLGSLRPQETPQTFISLEEQEPTGWSSREFILEKARAACRRRPLFLRQLLPVLEWLPQYSPRTQLLGDVVSGLLVGIVAIPQSISYSLLANQDPIYGIYTNFFCNIIYAVTATSRHASVGSFGVLCLMVGQSVTRHLQLAGYGDSSTAPGDNSTSLSNGTEACDRSCYAITVALSLSFLVGLYQILLGVLQLGFVAVYLSEPLLGGFVTGSSLTIITSQMKYLLGLKIPRHEGVGSFILTWVDLFRHIRNTNICDLVTSLVALAIIVPVKELNEHYKEKMKVPFPIELLVVIVATVISHYFDFQQRYQSDVCGHIPTGFRKPTVPDISLFPSLAVDAVPIAVIGFAMTVSLAEIFAKKHGYAVSANQEMIAIGLCNLIPSFFYCFASSAALTKTLLKESTGSQTQVSGLVTSLVLLLVLLWISPLFYSLQTSILAVVTIVNLRGGLRRFRDTPRMWQLSKLDTVVWWTTMLCSTLITTEIGLLVGVCFALLCVIFRTQRPRATLLGKVSDREVYEDQAAYKQLSSIAHVKIFRFECSLYYANKDYFKAVLYQKTGVNPVLLAARTNTKPGSSRRCWGTRCGCLRQVRSRAEKPPADSCSPCIDMHTLILDCGAMQFIDTAGLSVLKETHQDYKEIGVQVLLANCNPSIRQRLRDGGWAGHAGGPGGQLAFHSIHDAVQFAERLHRGDSGDKGAALPEPEDGNFQVSL
;
A
#
# COMPACT_ATOMS: atom_id res chain seq x y z
N MET A 1 6.67 -39.08 -74.02
CA MET A 1 6.51 -39.07 -72.56
C MET A 1 5.42 -38.06 -72.29
N GLU A 2 4.20 -38.46 -72.69
CA GLU A 2 3.12 -38.89 -71.76
C GLU A 2 2.57 -37.67 -71.02
N ASP A 3 1.56 -36.97 -71.55
CA ASP A 3 0.13 -37.34 -71.59
C ASP A 3 -0.39 -37.82 -70.23
N THR A 4 -1.11 -36.98 -69.49
CA THR A 4 -2.59 -36.93 -69.59
C THR A 4 -3.21 -36.01 -68.53
N SER A 5 -4.06 -35.13 -69.03
CA SER A 5 -5.12 -34.46 -68.33
C SER A 5 -6.37 -35.36 -68.23
N SER A 6 -7.26 -35.02 -67.29
CA SER A 6 -8.72 -35.04 -67.45
C SER A 6 -9.54 -36.17 -66.80
N GLN A 7 -10.57 -35.69 -66.09
CA GLN A 7 -11.96 -36.16 -66.03
C GLN A 7 -12.42 -37.09 -64.90
N GLU A 8 -13.34 -36.51 -64.11
CA GLU A 8 -14.37 -37.17 -63.29
C GLU A 8 -15.15 -38.25 -64.03
N PRO A 9 -15.92 -39.06 -63.29
CA PRO A 9 -17.36 -38.91 -63.47
C PRO A 9 -18.13 -38.72 -62.14
N ALA A 10 -19.26 -38.03 -62.29
CA ALA A 10 -20.23 -37.62 -61.28
C ALA A 10 -20.79 -38.78 -60.41
N PRO A 11 -21.24 -38.47 -59.18
CA PRO A 11 -22.07 -39.39 -58.40
C PRO A 11 -23.52 -39.34 -58.90
N SER A 12 -24.10 -40.52 -59.10
CA SER A 12 -25.53 -40.74 -59.30
C SER A 12 -26.33 -40.28 -58.08
N LYS A 13 -27.44 -39.58 -58.35
CA LYS A 13 -28.51 -39.27 -57.41
C LYS A 13 -29.20 -40.55 -56.91
N ASP A 14 -29.83 -40.39 -55.75
CA ASP A 14 -30.90 -41.21 -55.16
C ASP A 14 -30.48 -42.33 -54.20
N THR A 15 -30.30 -41.98 -52.93
CA THR A 15 -31.14 -42.55 -51.85
C THR A 15 -31.13 -41.62 -50.63
N LEU A 16 -32.18 -40.81 -50.49
CA LEU A 16 -32.45 -40.01 -49.29
C LEU A 16 -32.92 -40.95 -48.16
N GLY A 17 -31.97 -41.59 -47.49
CA GLY A 17 -32.19 -42.36 -46.28
C GLY A 17 -31.95 -41.50 -45.04
N SER A 18 -33.01 -41.29 -44.25
CA SER A 18 -33.03 -40.67 -42.93
C SER A 18 -31.81 -41.04 -42.05
N LEU A 19 -30.85 -40.13 -41.91
CA LEU A 19 -29.85 -40.18 -40.84
C LEU A 19 -30.37 -39.34 -39.66
N ARG A 20 -30.95 -40.03 -38.66
CA ARG A 20 -31.05 -39.48 -37.31
C ARG A 20 -29.63 -39.11 -36.84
N PRO A 21 -29.39 -37.96 -36.21
CA PRO A 21 -28.13 -37.72 -35.53
C PRO A 21 -27.99 -38.79 -34.45
N GLN A 22 -26.92 -39.59 -34.55
CA GLN A 22 -26.48 -40.48 -33.48
C GLN A 22 -26.16 -39.59 -32.27
N GLU A 23 -27.02 -39.62 -31.25
CA GLU A 23 -26.73 -39.01 -29.95
C GLU A 23 -25.48 -39.71 -29.40
N THR A 24 -24.35 -39.01 -29.42
CA THR A 24 -23.17 -39.44 -28.69
C THR A 24 -23.49 -39.35 -27.19
N PRO A 25 -23.23 -40.39 -26.38
CA PRO A 25 -23.36 -40.27 -24.95
C PRO A 25 -22.30 -39.27 -24.48
N GLN A 26 -22.72 -38.05 -24.14
CA GLN A 26 -21.86 -37.04 -23.53
C GLN A 26 -21.41 -37.57 -22.15
N THR A 27 -20.25 -38.22 -22.12
CA THR A 27 -19.56 -38.61 -20.90
C THR A 27 -19.20 -37.37 -20.10
N PHE A 28 -19.74 -37.26 -18.89
CA PHE A 28 -19.32 -36.23 -17.94
C PHE A 28 -17.81 -36.29 -17.75
N ILE A 29 -17.15 -35.14 -17.88
CA ILE A 29 -15.70 -35.04 -17.66
C ILE A 29 -15.44 -35.27 -16.16
N SER A 30 -15.00 -36.47 -15.79
CA SER A 30 -14.50 -36.79 -14.46
C SER A 30 -13.00 -36.54 -14.44
N LEU A 31 -12.57 -35.42 -13.85
CA LEU A 31 -11.15 -35.16 -13.60
C LEU A 31 -10.78 -35.73 -12.24
N GLU A 32 -9.81 -36.64 -12.20
CA GLU A 32 -9.22 -37.12 -10.96
C GLU A 32 -8.35 -36.00 -10.36
N GLU A 33 -8.74 -35.50 -9.18
CA GLU A 33 -7.96 -34.49 -8.47
C GLU A 33 -6.74 -35.16 -7.82
N GLN A 34 -5.54 -34.63 -8.08
CA GLN A 34 -4.36 -35.03 -7.30
C GLN A 34 -4.59 -34.73 -5.82
N GLU A 35 -4.38 -35.72 -4.96
CA GLU A 35 -4.48 -35.52 -3.51
C GLU A 35 -3.50 -34.42 -3.07
N PRO A 36 -3.96 -33.39 -2.34
CA PRO A 36 -3.05 -32.41 -1.78
C PRO A 36 -2.17 -33.12 -0.75
N THR A 37 -0.85 -33.04 -0.91
CA THR A 37 0.11 -33.49 0.11
C THR A 37 -0.25 -32.83 1.44
N GLY A 38 -0.59 -33.64 2.45
CA GLY A 38 -1.07 -33.17 3.74
C GLY A 38 -0.14 -32.09 4.33
N TRP A 39 -0.71 -30.93 4.64
CA TRP A 39 0.05 -29.79 5.16
C TRP A 39 0.38 -30.02 6.64
N SER A 40 1.50 -30.69 6.93
CA SER A 40 1.99 -30.89 8.29
C SER A 40 2.80 -29.66 8.74
N SER A 41 2.24 -28.86 9.65
CA SER A 41 2.91 -27.69 10.23
C SER A 41 4.27 -28.05 10.84
N ARG A 42 4.43 -29.28 11.33
CA ARG A 42 5.69 -29.78 11.88
C ARG A 42 6.74 -30.00 10.80
N GLU A 43 6.37 -30.59 9.67
CA GLU A 43 7.30 -30.85 8.56
C GLU A 43 7.74 -29.54 7.91
N PHE A 44 6.85 -28.56 7.73
CA PHE A 44 7.20 -27.25 7.22
C PHE A 44 8.16 -26.47 8.15
N ILE A 45 7.92 -26.52 9.47
CA ILE A 45 8.82 -25.91 10.46
C ILE A 45 10.18 -26.63 10.48
N LEU A 46 10.18 -27.95 10.44
CA LEU A 46 11.39 -28.77 10.43
C LEU A 46 12.21 -28.55 9.15
N GLU A 47 11.53 -28.38 8.01
CA GLU A 47 12.12 -28.12 6.71
C GLU A 47 12.69 -26.69 6.63
N LYS A 48 11.97 -25.68 7.11
CA LYS A 48 12.50 -24.31 7.27
C LYS A 48 13.70 -24.27 8.23
N ALA A 49 13.66 -25.01 9.34
CA ALA A 49 14.75 -25.08 10.31
C ALA A 49 15.99 -25.77 9.74
N ARG A 50 15.82 -26.88 9.00
CA ARG A 50 16.91 -27.56 8.28
C ARG A 50 17.49 -26.70 7.16
N ALA A 51 16.64 -25.99 6.42
CA ALA A 51 17.06 -25.06 5.36
C ALA A 51 17.84 -23.85 5.91
N ALA A 52 17.51 -23.38 7.12
CA ALA A 52 18.26 -22.33 7.80
C ALA A 52 19.67 -22.80 8.25
N CYS A 53 19.79 -24.03 8.76
CA CYS A 53 21.09 -24.57 9.21
C CYS A 53 22.08 -24.87 8.08
N ARG A 54 21.61 -25.25 6.88
CA ARG A 54 22.48 -25.63 5.75
C ARG A 54 23.04 -24.44 4.93
N ARG A 55 22.62 -23.20 5.23
CA ARG A 55 22.82 -21.99 4.39
C ARG A 55 23.82 -20.95 4.94
N ARG A 56 24.81 -21.31 5.76
CA ARG A 56 25.77 -20.32 6.34
C ARG A 56 26.48 -19.40 5.30
N PRO A 57 26.99 -19.87 4.14
CA PRO A 57 27.57 -18.96 3.14
C PRO A 57 26.53 -18.17 2.34
N LEU A 58 25.25 -18.59 2.38
CA LEU A 58 24.14 -17.94 1.69
C LEU A 58 23.52 -16.80 2.53
N PHE A 59 23.53 -16.95 3.86
CA PHE A 59 23.05 -15.91 4.79
C PHE A 59 23.92 -14.66 4.78
N LEU A 60 25.24 -14.82 4.69
CA LEU A 60 26.16 -13.67 4.60
C LEU A 60 26.00 -12.90 3.28
N ARG A 61 25.73 -13.60 2.17
CA ARG A 61 25.42 -12.98 0.86
C ARG A 61 24.06 -12.30 0.86
N GLN A 62 23.07 -12.85 1.58
CA GLN A 62 21.78 -12.21 1.76
C GLN A 62 21.88 -10.94 2.62
N LEU A 63 22.67 -10.95 3.69
CA LEU A 63 22.85 -9.80 4.58
C LEU A 63 23.72 -8.69 3.97
N LEU A 64 24.71 -9.06 3.14
CA LEU A 64 25.63 -8.15 2.47
C LEU A 64 25.56 -8.31 0.93
N PRO A 65 24.52 -7.73 0.28
CA PRO A 65 24.38 -7.79 -1.17
C PRO A 65 25.56 -7.18 -1.95
N VAL A 66 26.40 -6.37 -1.30
CA VAL A 66 27.66 -5.87 -1.88
C VAL A 66 28.56 -6.97 -2.42
N LEU A 67 28.54 -8.15 -1.80
CA LEU A 67 29.34 -9.29 -2.25
C LEU A 67 28.82 -9.88 -3.58
N GLU A 68 27.58 -9.60 -3.96
CA GLU A 68 26.98 -10.08 -5.21
C GLU A 68 27.17 -9.07 -6.35
N TRP A 69 26.95 -7.78 -6.09
CA TRP A 69 27.01 -6.77 -7.16
C TRP A 69 28.42 -6.23 -7.43
N LEU A 70 29.30 -6.16 -6.40
CA LEU A 70 30.64 -5.60 -6.56
C LEU A 70 31.52 -6.40 -7.55
N PRO A 71 31.51 -7.75 -7.58
CA PRO A 71 32.25 -8.52 -8.58
C PRO A 71 31.74 -8.38 -10.01
N GLN A 72 30.45 -8.02 -10.18
CA GLN A 72 29.82 -7.81 -11.48
C GLN A 72 30.00 -6.37 -12.00
N TYR A 73 30.70 -5.52 -11.24
CA TYR A 73 30.89 -4.12 -11.59
C TYR A 73 31.86 -3.94 -12.75
N SER A 74 31.41 -3.26 -13.81
CA SER A 74 32.24 -2.94 -14.96
C SER A 74 32.72 -1.48 -14.90
N PRO A 75 33.98 -1.22 -14.46
CA PRO A 75 34.43 0.14 -14.17
C PRO A 75 34.50 1.03 -15.42
N ARG A 76 34.71 0.47 -16.62
CA ARG A 76 34.85 1.27 -17.85
C ARG A 76 33.55 1.94 -18.30
N THR A 77 32.41 1.36 -17.98
CA THR A 77 31.10 1.84 -18.46
C THR A 77 30.28 2.52 -17.36
N GLN A 78 30.39 2.04 -16.11
CA GLN A 78 29.52 2.49 -15.01
C GLN A 78 30.16 3.57 -14.13
N LEU A 79 31.50 3.64 -14.06
CA LEU A 79 32.19 4.55 -13.15
C LEU A 79 31.90 6.02 -13.43
N LEU A 80 31.88 6.43 -14.70
CA LEU A 80 31.62 7.82 -15.06
C LEU A 80 30.23 8.28 -14.59
N GLY A 81 29.20 7.45 -14.85
CA GLY A 81 27.84 7.73 -14.41
C GLY A 81 27.72 7.78 -12.89
N ASP A 82 28.34 6.83 -12.19
CA ASP A 82 28.29 6.78 -10.73
C ASP A 82 29.06 7.92 -10.06
N VAL A 83 30.20 8.36 -10.61
CA VAL A 83 30.99 9.48 -10.08
C VAL A 83 30.27 10.81 -10.30
N VAL A 84 29.77 11.07 -11.53
CA VAL A 84 29.03 12.31 -11.82
C VAL A 84 27.76 12.38 -10.97
N SER A 85 27.05 11.26 -10.87
CA SER A 85 25.87 11.13 -10.03
C SER A 85 26.18 11.39 -8.56
N GLY A 86 27.20 10.73 -8.00
CA GLY A 86 27.57 10.88 -6.60
C GLY A 86 28.06 12.28 -6.25
N LEU A 87 28.76 12.95 -7.18
CA LEU A 87 29.16 14.34 -7.02
C LEU A 87 27.94 15.27 -6.95
N LEU A 88 27.00 15.13 -7.88
CA LEU A 88 25.79 15.95 -7.92
C LEU A 88 24.86 15.71 -6.73
N VAL A 89 24.68 14.44 -6.34
CA VAL A 89 23.90 14.07 -5.15
C VAL A 89 24.58 14.58 -3.88
N GLY A 90 25.91 14.48 -3.77
CA GLY A 90 26.68 15.05 -2.66
C GLY A 90 26.51 16.55 -2.55
N ILE A 91 26.61 17.27 -3.67
CA ILE A 91 26.39 18.71 -3.75
C ILE A 91 24.99 19.10 -3.26
N VAL A 92 23.95 18.45 -3.76
CA VAL A 92 22.56 18.74 -3.38
C VAL A 92 22.27 18.32 -1.93
N ALA A 93 22.93 17.27 -1.44
CA ALA A 93 22.75 16.80 -0.07
C ALA A 93 23.24 17.81 0.97
N ILE A 94 24.24 18.66 0.70
CA ILE A 94 24.80 19.59 1.70
C ILE A 94 23.75 20.58 2.24
N PRO A 95 23.15 21.48 1.42
CA PRO A 95 22.17 22.43 1.93
C PRO A 95 20.89 21.74 2.45
N GLN A 96 20.51 20.61 1.84
CA GLN A 96 19.38 19.81 2.32
C GLN A 96 19.63 19.24 3.73
N SER A 97 20.83 18.72 3.99
CA SER A 97 21.22 18.19 5.30
C SER A 97 21.10 19.26 6.39
N ILE A 98 21.63 20.45 6.11
CA ILE A 98 21.63 21.57 7.04
C ILE A 98 20.19 22.01 7.32
N SER A 99 19.37 22.19 6.28
CA SER A 99 17.97 22.59 6.46
C SER A 99 17.15 21.54 7.21
N TYR A 100 17.39 20.25 6.96
CA TYR A 100 16.70 19.16 7.62
C TYR A 100 17.15 18.95 9.08
N SER A 101 18.41 19.20 9.42
CA SER A 101 18.86 19.31 10.82
C SER A 101 18.08 20.38 11.58
N LEU A 102 17.96 21.57 11.00
CA LEU A 102 17.20 22.68 11.60
C LEU A 102 15.71 22.31 11.75
N LEU A 103 15.16 21.59 10.76
CA LEU A 103 13.80 21.07 10.85
C LEU A 103 13.65 20.06 12.01
N ALA A 104 14.65 19.22 12.26
CA ALA A 104 14.73 18.30 13.40
C ALA A 104 15.09 18.96 14.76
N ASN A 105 15.22 20.29 14.79
CA ASN A 105 15.63 21.05 15.98
C ASN A 105 17.03 20.65 16.49
N GLN A 106 17.94 20.36 15.56
CA GLN A 106 19.31 19.94 15.80
C GLN A 106 20.32 20.88 15.14
N ASP A 107 21.57 20.83 15.59
CA ASP A 107 22.65 21.57 14.95
C ASP A 107 22.87 21.11 13.49
N PRO A 108 23.27 22.03 12.58
CA PRO A 108 23.53 21.75 11.17
C PRO A 108 24.41 20.53 10.88
N ILE A 109 25.41 20.27 11.72
CA ILE A 109 26.41 19.22 11.50
C ILE A 109 25.82 17.81 11.47
N TYR A 110 24.81 17.54 12.31
CA TYR A 110 24.28 16.19 12.50
C TYR A 110 23.56 15.65 11.26
N GLY A 111 23.05 16.53 10.40
CA GLY A 111 22.45 16.16 9.12
C GLY A 111 23.49 15.69 8.11
N ILE A 112 24.67 16.34 8.11
CA ILE A 112 25.79 15.96 7.27
C ILE A 112 26.36 14.62 7.73
N TYR A 113 26.48 14.40 9.05
CA TYR A 113 26.86 13.10 9.62
C TYR A 113 25.88 11.99 9.20
N THR A 114 24.57 12.25 9.34
CA THR A 114 23.54 11.28 8.98
C THR A 114 23.66 10.88 7.51
N ASN A 115 23.80 11.83 6.59
CA ASN A 115 23.99 11.52 5.17
C ASN A 115 25.33 10.81 4.88
N PHE A 116 26.40 11.14 5.59
CA PHE A 116 27.70 10.50 5.42
C PHE A 116 27.64 9.01 5.79
N PHE A 117 27.24 8.68 7.02
CA PHE A 117 27.24 7.30 7.51
C PHE A 117 26.19 6.44 6.83
N CYS A 118 24.97 6.95 6.62
CA CYS A 118 23.89 6.16 6.02
C CYS A 118 24.21 5.76 4.56
N ASN A 119 24.86 6.63 3.78
CA ASN A 119 25.23 6.28 2.39
C ASN A 119 26.26 5.13 2.34
N ILE A 120 27.21 5.09 3.29
CA ILE A 120 28.22 4.01 3.37
C ILE A 120 27.54 2.69 3.74
N ILE A 121 26.74 2.69 4.80
CA ILE A 121 26.07 1.48 5.30
C ILE A 121 25.06 0.95 4.28
N TYR A 122 24.32 1.84 3.63
CA TYR A 122 23.34 1.46 2.62
C TYR A 122 24.01 0.88 1.38
N ALA A 123 25.15 1.44 0.93
CA ALA A 123 25.88 0.88 -0.21
C ALA A 123 26.35 -0.57 0.03
N VAL A 124 26.57 -0.95 1.28
CA VAL A 124 27.02 -2.29 1.69
C VAL A 124 25.85 -3.28 1.87
N THR A 125 24.73 -2.81 2.44
CA THR A 125 23.64 -3.68 2.93
C THR A 125 22.40 -3.70 2.03
N ALA A 126 22.24 -2.73 1.12
CA ALA A 126 21.05 -2.59 0.28
C ALA A 126 21.03 -3.51 -0.94
N THR A 127 19.83 -3.86 -1.39
CA THR A 127 19.58 -4.56 -2.66
C THR A 127 19.28 -3.60 -3.80
N SER A 128 18.70 -2.44 -3.49
CA SER A 128 18.43 -1.39 -4.47
C SER A 128 19.72 -0.77 -5.00
N ARG A 129 19.78 -0.51 -6.31
CA ARG A 129 20.95 0.13 -6.96
C ARG A 129 20.86 1.66 -7.03
N HIS A 130 19.64 2.19 -7.10
CA HIS A 130 19.39 3.61 -7.39
C HIS A 130 18.97 4.41 -6.15
N ALA A 131 18.37 3.76 -5.14
CA ALA A 131 17.90 4.45 -3.94
C ALA A 131 19.06 5.16 -3.21
N SER A 132 18.83 6.43 -2.83
CA SER A 132 19.76 7.21 -2.02
C SER A 132 19.16 7.49 -0.65
N VAL A 133 19.80 6.93 0.39
CA VAL A 133 19.38 7.04 1.78
C VAL A 133 19.99 8.28 2.45
N GLY A 134 19.28 8.84 3.41
CA GLY A 134 19.81 9.82 4.34
C GLY A 134 18.71 10.67 4.98
N SER A 135 19.02 11.93 5.28
CA SER A 135 18.07 12.89 5.84
C SER A 135 16.85 13.07 4.92
N PHE A 136 15.66 12.76 5.44
CA PHE A 136 14.39 12.93 4.75
C PHE A 136 13.49 13.86 5.55
N GLY A 137 12.98 14.92 4.91
CA GLY A 137 12.31 16.03 5.59
C GLY A 137 11.14 15.62 6.49
N VAL A 138 10.35 14.61 6.10
CA VAL A 138 9.21 14.14 6.90
C VAL A 138 9.67 13.48 8.21
N LEU A 139 10.69 12.62 8.15
CA LEU A 139 11.26 12.02 9.36
C LEU A 139 11.95 13.07 10.23
N CYS A 140 12.61 14.06 9.64
CA CYS A 140 13.23 15.15 10.38
C CYS A 140 12.17 15.99 11.13
N LEU A 141 11.00 16.21 10.54
CA LEU A 141 9.88 16.86 11.21
C LEU A 141 9.38 16.03 12.40
N MET A 142 9.20 14.71 12.22
CA MET A 142 8.76 13.81 13.31
C MET A 142 9.78 13.72 14.45
N VAL A 143 11.07 13.56 14.12
CA VAL A 143 12.16 13.61 15.10
C VAL A 143 12.16 14.95 15.82
N GLY A 144 11.98 16.07 15.10
CA GLY A 144 11.93 17.40 15.69
C GLY A 144 10.75 17.61 16.65
N GLN A 145 9.59 17.02 16.36
CA GLN A 145 8.42 17.02 17.25
C GLN A 145 8.70 16.20 18.52
N SER A 146 9.22 14.98 18.38
CA SER A 146 9.59 14.15 19.54
C SER A 146 10.65 14.83 20.42
N VAL A 147 11.70 15.38 19.81
CA VAL A 147 12.76 16.12 20.53
C VAL A 147 12.20 17.34 21.25
N THR A 148 11.33 18.12 20.60
CA THR A 148 10.78 19.34 21.20
C THR A 148 9.85 19.01 22.37
N ARG A 149 9.01 17.97 22.25
CA ARG A 149 8.21 17.42 23.35
C ARG A 149 9.07 17.03 24.55
N HIS A 150 10.16 16.30 24.33
CA HIS A 150 11.07 15.86 25.39
C HIS A 150 11.90 16.98 26.01
N LEU A 151 12.24 18.01 25.23
CA LEU A 151 12.88 19.23 25.75
C LEU A 151 11.95 19.99 26.69
N GLN A 152 10.67 20.13 26.33
CA GLN A 152 9.68 20.77 27.18
C GLN A 152 9.47 19.99 28.50
N LEU A 153 9.39 18.66 28.44
CA LEU A 153 9.26 17.80 29.62
C LEU A 153 10.49 17.90 30.55
N ALA A 154 11.67 18.12 29.99
CA ALA A 154 12.91 18.32 30.75
C ALA A 154 13.10 19.76 31.28
N GLY A 155 12.14 20.66 31.04
CA GLY A 155 12.20 22.04 31.53
C GLY A 155 12.95 23.02 30.63
N TYR A 156 13.41 22.61 29.44
CA TYR A 156 14.11 23.47 28.46
C TYR A 156 13.17 24.36 27.62
N GLY A 157 12.04 24.80 28.18
CA GLY A 157 11.02 25.59 27.45
C GLY A 157 11.54 26.93 26.91
N ASP A 158 10.96 27.39 25.80
CA ASP A 158 11.21 28.71 25.19
C ASP A 158 10.59 29.86 26.00
N SER A 159 10.65 29.82 27.33
CA SER A 159 10.17 30.91 28.19
C SER A 159 11.30 31.92 28.39
N SER A 160 11.46 32.82 27.42
CA SER A 160 12.13 34.12 27.59
C SER A 160 11.32 35.09 28.48
N THR A 161 10.56 34.55 29.43
CA THR A 161 9.77 35.27 30.44
C THR A 161 9.82 34.46 31.74
N ALA A 162 10.98 34.43 32.37
CA ALA A 162 11.06 34.41 33.82
C ALA A 162 11.44 35.84 34.26
N PRO A 163 10.47 36.70 34.65
CA PRO A 163 10.80 37.86 35.45
C PRO A 163 10.99 37.36 36.89
N GLY A 164 12.23 37.36 37.36
CA GLY A 164 12.50 37.00 38.75
C GLY A 164 13.90 36.50 38.98
N ASP A 165 14.84 37.44 39.15
CA ASP A 165 15.82 37.32 40.21
C ASP A 165 15.08 36.91 41.50
N ASN A 166 15.18 35.63 41.84
CA ASN A 166 15.18 35.16 43.23
C ASN A 166 15.71 33.73 43.21
N SER A 167 17.01 33.65 43.45
CA SER A 167 17.76 32.49 43.88
C SER A 167 16.98 31.61 44.87
N THR A 168 16.33 30.58 44.34
CA THR A 168 16.34 29.23 44.93
C THR A 168 16.39 28.25 43.77
N SER A 169 17.58 28.12 43.18
CA SER A 169 17.89 26.94 42.40
C SER A 169 17.68 25.75 43.31
N LEU A 170 16.55 25.05 43.12
CA LEU A 170 16.39 23.69 43.60
C LEU A 170 17.37 22.83 42.79
N SER A 171 18.63 22.92 43.17
CA SER A 171 19.74 22.08 42.71
C SER A 171 19.50 20.68 43.26
N ASN A 172 18.59 19.95 42.63
CA ASN A 172 18.46 18.51 42.76
C ASN A 172 18.26 17.94 41.35
N GLY A 173 19.37 17.72 40.65
CA GLY A 173 19.43 16.90 39.43
C GLY A 173 20.13 17.54 38.23
N THR A 174 21.44 17.27 38.10
CA THR A 174 22.24 17.27 36.85
C THR A 174 22.44 18.57 36.07
N GLU A 175 23.44 19.37 36.44
CA GLU A 175 24.19 20.22 35.49
C GLU A 175 25.13 19.35 34.63
N ALA A 176 24.62 18.67 33.59
CA ALA A 176 25.47 17.81 32.75
C ALA A 176 25.44 18.11 31.25
N CYS A 177 24.44 18.83 30.71
CA CYS A 177 24.22 18.89 29.27
C CYS A 177 23.32 20.08 28.87
N ASP A 178 23.82 21.00 28.02
CA ASP A 178 23.05 22.12 27.45
C ASP A 178 21.81 21.67 26.65
N ARG A 179 20.89 22.60 26.36
CA ARG A 179 19.70 22.35 25.51
C ARG A 179 20.03 21.60 24.21
N SER A 180 21.07 22.01 23.49
CA SER A 180 21.51 21.38 22.24
C SER A 180 22.11 19.99 22.46
N CYS A 181 22.84 19.79 23.55
CA CYS A 181 23.39 18.50 23.97
C CYS A 181 22.27 17.51 24.33
N TYR A 182 21.23 17.96 25.04
CA TYR A 182 20.11 17.10 25.39
C TYR A 182 19.25 16.79 24.17
N ALA A 183 19.02 17.78 23.30
CA ALA A 183 18.29 17.62 22.05
C ALA A 183 18.90 16.52 21.16
N ILE A 184 20.22 16.48 21.00
CA ILE A 184 20.88 15.44 20.21
C ILE A 184 20.85 14.08 20.92
N THR A 185 20.94 14.05 22.24
CA THR A 185 20.85 12.81 23.05
C THR A 185 19.48 12.13 22.88
N VAL A 186 18.41 12.92 22.85
CA VAL A 186 17.06 12.41 22.55
C VAL A 186 16.99 11.89 21.11
N ALA A 187 17.51 12.65 20.14
CA ALA A 187 17.45 12.27 18.73
C ALA A 187 18.24 10.99 18.40
N LEU A 188 19.41 10.78 19.03
CA LEU A 188 20.21 9.56 18.85
C LEU A 188 19.55 8.34 19.52
N SER A 189 18.95 8.50 20.71
CA SER A 189 18.21 7.41 21.37
C SER A 189 16.98 7.00 20.57
N LEU A 190 16.27 7.98 20.01
CA LEU A 190 15.15 7.75 19.10
C LEU A 190 15.61 7.02 17.83
N SER A 191 16.71 7.46 17.20
CA SER A 191 17.27 6.84 15.98
C SER A 191 17.71 5.40 16.23
N PHE A 192 18.35 5.12 17.36
CA PHE A 192 18.74 3.78 17.78
C PHE A 192 17.52 2.86 17.88
N LEU A 193 16.45 3.31 18.54
CA LEU A 193 15.24 2.53 18.72
C LEU A 193 14.49 2.29 17.41
N VAL A 194 14.44 3.29 16.53
CA VAL A 194 13.91 3.17 15.16
C VAL A 194 14.67 2.10 14.38
N GLY A 195 16.00 2.13 14.42
CA GLY A 195 16.85 1.13 13.76
C GLY A 195 16.63 -0.27 14.33
N LEU A 196 16.52 -0.40 15.65
CA LEU A 196 16.24 -1.66 16.33
C LEU A 196 14.88 -2.24 15.92
N TYR A 197 13.83 -1.42 15.88
CA TYR A 197 12.50 -1.84 15.42
C TYR A 197 12.51 -2.27 13.95
N GLN A 198 13.18 -1.54 13.08
CA GLN A 198 13.30 -1.92 11.67
C GLN A 198 14.04 -3.26 11.50
N ILE A 199 15.14 -3.48 12.23
CA ILE A 199 15.84 -4.78 12.20
C ILE A 199 14.94 -5.90 12.76
N LEU A 200 14.22 -5.66 13.86
CA LEU A 200 13.31 -6.65 14.45
C LEU A 200 12.19 -7.03 13.46
N LEU A 201 11.54 -6.05 12.84
CA LEU A 201 10.53 -6.28 11.80
C LEU A 201 11.13 -7.03 10.60
N GLY A 202 12.38 -6.71 10.23
CA GLY A 202 13.18 -7.37 9.19
C GLY A 202 13.42 -8.85 9.46
N VAL A 203 13.90 -9.17 10.66
CA VAL A 203 14.18 -10.54 11.12
C VAL A 203 12.89 -11.36 11.21
N LEU A 204 11.79 -10.75 11.66
CA LEU A 204 10.45 -11.36 11.68
C LEU A 204 9.83 -11.52 10.28
N GLN A 205 10.51 -11.09 9.22
CA GLN A 205 10.05 -11.15 7.83
C GLN A 205 8.72 -10.43 7.60
N LEU A 206 8.47 -9.35 8.36
CA LEU A 206 7.23 -8.55 8.26
C LEU A 206 7.25 -7.59 7.06
N GLY A 207 8.12 -7.81 6.06
CA GLY A 207 8.18 -7.00 4.84
C GLY A 207 6.89 -7.02 4.01
N PHE A 208 5.99 -7.98 4.27
CA PHE A 208 4.64 -7.98 3.69
C PHE A 208 3.82 -6.75 4.10
N VAL A 209 4.15 -6.07 5.20
CA VAL A 209 3.47 -4.85 5.64
C VAL A 209 3.56 -3.75 4.57
N ALA A 210 4.64 -3.73 3.77
CA ALA A 210 4.79 -2.81 2.65
C ALA A 210 3.69 -2.96 1.59
N VAL A 211 3.11 -4.15 1.44
CA VAL A 211 2.03 -4.43 0.45
C VAL A 211 0.75 -3.65 0.78
N TYR A 212 0.51 -3.35 2.06
CA TYR A 212 -0.67 -2.60 2.50
C TYR A 212 -0.52 -1.08 2.33
N LEU A 213 0.68 -0.59 2.05
CA LEU A 213 0.96 0.82 1.83
C LEU A 213 0.82 1.16 0.35
N SER A 214 -0.41 1.40 -0.07
CA SER A 214 -0.74 1.68 -1.46
C SER A 214 -0.12 2.99 -1.97
N GLU A 215 0.15 3.08 -3.27
CA GLU A 215 0.69 4.32 -3.89
C GLU A 215 -0.21 5.56 -3.66
N PRO A 216 -1.55 5.49 -3.72
CA PRO A 216 -2.42 6.63 -3.40
C PRO A 216 -2.28 7.08 -1.93
N LEU A 217 -2.17 6.14 -1.00
CA LEU A 217 -1.96 6.45 0.41
C LEU A 217 -0.61 7.16 0.62
N LEU A 218 0.47 6.63 0.04
CA LEU A 218 1.79 7.23 0.17
C LEU A 218 1.86 8.60 -0.52
N GLY A 219 1.22 8.74 -1.68
CA GLY A 219 1.11 10.01 -2.39
C GLY A 219 0.36 11.07 -1.58
N GLY A 220 -0.74 10.70 -0.91
CA GLY A 220 -1.50 11.58 -0.03
C GLY A 220 -0.69 12.00 1.20
N PHE A 221 0.00 11.04 1.83
CA PHE A 221 0.87 11.28 2.99
C PHE A 221 2.05 12.20 2.66
N VAL A 222 2.76 11.97 1.56
CA VAL A 222 3.89 12.82 1.14
C VAL A 222 3.40 14.23 0.81
N THR A 223 2.23 14.38 0.17
CA THR A 223 1.66 15.70 -0.15
C THR A 223 1.29 16.46 1.13
N GLY A 224 0.60 15.83 2.07
CA GLY A 224 0.23 16.47 3.33
C GLY A 224 1.43 16.79 4.21
N SER A 225 2.40 15.88 4.30
CA SER A 225 3.66 16.14 5.00
C SER A 225 4.50 17.24 4.33
N SER A 226 4.43 17.38 3.01
CA SER A 226 5.09 18.48 2.30
C SER A 226 4.47 19.83 2.68
N LEU A 227 3.15 19.91 2.84
CA LEU A 227 2.46 21.12 3.30
C LEU A 227 2.86 21.52 4.72
N THR A 228 2.95 20.55 5.64
CA THR A 228 3.38 20.82 7.03
C THR A 228 4.84 21.27 7.10
N ILE A 229 5.73 20.72 6.26
CA ILE A 229 7.11 21.19 6.16
C ILE A 229 7.15 22.62 5.61
N ILE A 230 6.40 22.95 4.55
CA ILE A 230 6.35 24.32 4.00
C ILE A 230 5.89 25.32 5.07
N THR A 231 4.86 24.99 5.84
CA THR A 231 4.40 25.81 6.97
C THR A 231 5.49 25.99 8.01
N SER A 232 6.23 24.93 8.36
CA SER A 232 7.35 25.01 9.30
C SER A 232 8.53 25.83 8.79
N GLN A 233 8.73 25.91 7.47
CA GLN A 233 9.80 26.66 6.83
C GLN A 233 9.46 28.14 6.63
N MET A 234 8.17 28.51 6.67
CA MET A 234 7.72 29.88 6.44
C MET A 234 8.30 30.89 7.45
N LYS A 235 8.54 30.47 8.70
CA LYS A 235 9.18 31.32 9.72
C LYS A 235 10.61 31.71 9.35
N TYR A 236 11.38 30.78 8.74
CA TYR A 236 12.75 31.06 8.30
C TYR A 236 12.77 31.92 7.03
N LEU A 237 11.78 31.75 6.15
CA LEU A 237 11.61 32.59 4.96
C LEU A 237 11.41 34.07 5.32
N LEU A 238 10.67 34.34 6.40
CA LEU A 238 10.35 35.67 6.90
C LEU A 238 11.32 36.18 7.99
N GLY A 239 12.30 35.37 8.41
CA GLY A 239 13.20 35.72 9.52
C GLY A 239 12.48 35.92 10.86
N LEU A 240 11.40 35.18 11.11
CA LEU A 240 10.56 35.28 12.31
C LEU A 240 10.91 34.21 13.35
N LYS A 241 10.98 34.62 14.63
CA LYS A 241 11.15 33.72 15.78
C LYS A 241 9.79 33.40 16.37
N ILE A 242 9.18 32.30 15.91
CA ILE A 242 7.84 31.85 16.31
C ILE A 242 7.96 30.54 17.10
N PRO A 243 7.26 30.40 18.26
CA PRO A 243 7.21 29.15 18.99
C PRO A 243 6.59 28.05 18.13
N ARG A 244 7.14 26.83 18.24
CA ARG A 244 6.60 25.66 17.53
C ARG A 244 5.38 25.14 18.29
N HIS A 245 4.25 25.04 17.60
CA HIS A 245 3.06 24.37 18.10
C HIS A 245 3.15 22.87 17.81
N GLU A 246 2.76 22.07 18.79
CA GLU A 246 2.67 20.62 18.68
C GLU A 246 1.23 20.14 18.79
N GLY A 247 0.96 18.96 18.24
CA GLY A 247 -0.34 18.31 18.32
C GLY A 247 -1.34 18.73 17.23
N VAL A 248 -2.61 18.41 17.51
CA VAL A 248 -3.73 18.54 16.57
C VAL A 248 -3.99 20.01 16.26
N GLY A 249 -4.05 20.37 14.98
CA GLY A 249 -4.26 21.74 14.54
C GLY A 249 -2.99 22.61 14.57
N SER A 250 -1.81 22.04 14.86
CA SER A 250 -0.51 22.74 14.81
C SER A 250 -0.28 23.47 13.49
N PHE A 251 -0.73 22.90 12.36
CA PHE A 251 -0.68 23.55 11.05
C PHE A 251 -1.44 24.88 11.04
N ILE A 252 -2.69 24.91 11.52
CA ILE A 252 -3.54 26.10 11.53
C ILE A 252 -2.99 27.13 12.52
N LEU A 253 -2.63 26.69 13.73
CA LEU A 253 -2.08 27.56 14.77
C LEU A 253 -0.81 28.26 14.31
N THR A 254 0.10 27.53 13.65
CA THR A 254 1.33 28.11 13.10
C THR A 254 1.04 29.20 12.07
N TRP A 255 0.06 29.00 11.19
CA TRP A 255 -0.36 30.05 10.25
C TRP A 255 -0.99 31.25 10.93
N VAL A 256 -1.84 31.03 11.95
CA VAL A 256 -2.43 32.13 12.74
C VAL A 256 -1.34 32.97 13.39
N ASP A 257 -0.33 32.35 14.01
CA ASP A 257 0.75 33.09 14.66
C ASP A 257 1.73 33.73 13.67
N LEU A 258 1.91 33.14 12.50
CA LEU A 258 2.63 33.76 11.39
C LEU A 258 1.96 35.08 10.97
N PHE A 259 0.64 35.06 10.78
CA PHE A 259 -0.12 36.27 10.43
C PHE A 259 -0.14 37.31 11.56
N ARG A 260 -0.14 36.88 12.83
CA ARG A 260 0.00 37.80 13.97
C ARG A 260 1.35 38.50 14.03
N HIS A 261 2.43 37.77 13.73
CA HIS A 261 3.80 38.28 13.82
C HIS A 261 4.35 38.83 12.50
N ILE A 262 3.54 38.91 11.44
CA ILE A 262 3.97 39.31 10.09
C ILE A 262 4.65 40.69 10.05
N ARG A 263 4.31 41.59 10.97
CA ARG A 263 4.91 42.93 11.06
C ARG A 263 6.35 42.92 11.58
N ASN A 264 6.76 41.86 12.27
CA ASN A 264 8.12 41.73 12.84
C ASN A 264 9.10 41.03 11.86
N THR A 265 8.73 40.93 10.59
CA THR A 265 9.50 40.25 9.53
C THR A 265 10.84 40.95 9.30
N ASN A 266 11.92 40.18 9.18
CA ASN A 266 13.21 40.72 8.77
C ASN A 266 13.21 40.98 7.26
N ILE A 267 13.35 42.24 6.87
CA ILE A 267 13.31 42.66 5.45
C ILE A 267 14.47 42.05 4.66
N CYS A 268 15.65 41.88 5.27
CA CYS A 268 16.81 41.27 4.62
C CYS A 268 16.53 39.81 4.23
N ASP A 269 15.96 39.03 5.14
CA ASP A 269 15.60 37.63 4.91
C ASP A 269 14.46 37.48 3.90
N LEU A 270 13.47 38.38 3.95
CA LEU A 270 12.37 38.41 2.99
C LEU A 270 12.86 38.70 1.55
N VAL A 271 13.71 39.72 1.37
CA VAL A 271 14.21 40.10 0.04
C VAL A 271 15.12 39.00 -0.52
N THR A 272 16.06 38.50 0.28
CA THR A 272 16.98 37.44 -0.13
C THR A 272 16.24 36.16 -0.49
N SER A 273 15.22 35.78 0.28
CA SER A 273 14.40 34.61 -0.01
C SER A 273 13.51 34.77 -1.25
N LEU A 274 12.92 35.95 -1.47
CA LEU A 274 12.12 36.24 -2.67
C LEU A 274 12.99 36.19 -3.95
N VAL A 275 14.19 36.79 -3.90
CA VAL A 275 15.15 36.74 -5.00
C VAL A 275 15.61 35.30 -5.27
N ALA A 276 15.95 34.55 -4.22
CA ALA A 276 16.33 33.14 -4.36
C ALA A 276 15.21 32.30 -4.97
N LEU A 277 13.95 32.51 -4.56
CA LEU A 277 12.79 31.81 -5.11
C LEU A 277 12.59 32.16 -6.59
N ALA A 278 12.69 33.44 -6.94
CA ALA A 278 12.56 33.95 -8.30
C ALA A 278 13.66 33.42 -9.24
N ILE A 279 14.84 33.06 -8.73
CA ILE A 279 15.92 32.45 -9.50
C ILE A 279 15.77 30.93 -9.58
N ILE A 280 15.57 30.25 -8.45
CA ILE A 280 15.63 28.79 -8.39
C ILE A 280 14.44 28.15 -9.13
N VAL A 281 13.22 28.70 -8.97
CA VAL A 281 12.00 28.07 -9.53
C VAL A 281 12.02 28.06 -11.07
N PRO A 282 12.26 29.18 -11.78
CA PRO A 282 12.31 29.18 -13.24
C PRO A 282 13.44 28.32 -13.79
N VAL A 283 14.63 28.36 -13.18
CA VAL A 283 15.77 27.54 -13.63
C VAL A 283 15.46 26.05 -13.48
N LYS A 284 14.79 25.62 -12.41
CA LYS A 284 14.34 24.24 -12.28
C LYS A 284 13.28 23.86 -13.32
N GLU A 285 12.34 24.75 -13.62
CA GLU A 285 11.33 24.46 -14.64
C GLU A 285 11.95 24.34 -16.03
N LEU A 286 12.91 25.22 -16.33
CA LEU A 286 13.68 25.16 -17.56
C LEU A 286 14.49 23.86 -17.65
N ASN A 287 15.12 23.45 -16.54
CA ASN A 287 15.90 22.23 -16.46
C ASN A 287 15.05 20.98 -16.71
N GLU A 288 13.81 20.96 -16.24
CA GLU A 288 12.87 19.87 -16.52
C GLU A 288 12.36 19.88 -17.97
N HIS A 289 12.05 21.06 -18.51
CA HIS A 289 11.56 21.17 -19.89
C HIS A 289 12.61 20.75 -20.92
N TYR A 290 13.88 21.07 -20.68
CA TYR A 290 15.01 20.74 -21.55
C TYR A 290 15.77 19.47 -21.10
N LYS A 291 15.17 18.64 -20.25
CA LYS A 291 15.79 17.43 -19.70
C LYS A 291 16.26 16.46 -20.79
N GLU A 292 15.55 16.37 -21.92
CA GLU A 292 15.92 15.48 -23.02
C GLU A 292 17.17 15.94 -23.79
N LYS A 293 17.47 17.24 -23.77
CA LYS A 293 18.64 17.82 -24.46
C LYS A 293 19.85 17.93 -23.55
N MET A 294 19.66 18.04 -22.23
CA MET A 294 20.75 18.19 -21.26
C MET A 294 21.14 16.86 -20.62
N LYS A 295 22.38 16.43 -20.81
CA LYS A 295 22.93 15.19 -20.20
C LYS A 295 23.08 15.29 -18.68
N VAL A 296 23.22 16.50 -18.12
CA VAL A 296 23.45 16.72 -16.69
C VAL A 296 22.57 17.89 -16.22
N PRO A 297 21.74 17.71 -15.17
CA PRO A 297 20.95 18.79 -14.61
C PRO A 297 21.84 19.83 -13.93
N PHE A 298 21.58 21.12 -14.18
CA PHE A 298 22.34 22.20 -13.56
C PHE A 298 22.01 22.32 -12.05
N PRO A 299 23.00 22.22 -11.13
CA PRO A 299 22.77 22.29 -9.68
C PRO A 299 22.60 23.74 -9.21
N ILE A 300 21.51 24.40 -9.64
CA ILE A 300 21.21 25.82 -9.32
C ILE A 300 21.15 26.09 -7.81
N GLU A 301 20.72 25.10 -7.01
CA GLU A 301 20.63 25.20 -5.56
C GLU A 301 21.99 25.53 -4.93
N LEU A 302 23.06 24.85 -5.36
CA LEU A 302 24.40 25.11 -4.85
C LEU A 302 24.89 26.48 -5.26
N LEU A 303 24.70 26.87 -6.52
CA LEU A 303 25.15 28.17 -7.01
C LEU A 303 24.53 29.30 -6.19
N VAL A 304 23.22 29.24 -5.94
CA VAL A 304 22.52 30.25 -5.14
C VAL A 304 23.02 30.25 -3.69
N VAL A 305 23.23 29.08 -3.09
CA VAL A 305 23.80 28.96 -1.73
C VAL A 305 25.19 29.58 -1.66
N ILE A 306 26.09 29.30 -2.61
CA ILE A 306 27.45 29.87 -2.65
C ILE A 306 27.39 31.38 -2.82
N VAL A 307 26.70 31.87 -3.85
CA VAL A 307 26.61 33.31 -4.16
C VAL A 307 26.05 34.07 -2.96
N ALA A 308 24.99 33.55 -2.34
CA ALA A 308 24.39 34.24 -1.23
C ALA A 308 25.19 34.15 0.07
N THR A 309 25.95 33.07 0.28
CA THR A 309 26.91 33.00 1.40
C THR A 309 28.00 34.05 1.24
N VAL A 310 28.54 34.22 0.02
CA VAL A 310 29.54 35.23 -0.31
C VAL A 310 28.98 36.64 -0.08
N ILE A 311 27.76 36.92 -0.55
CA ILE A 311 27.10 38.21 -0.32
C ILE A 311 26.88 38.44 1.18
N SER A 312 26.36 37.46 1.90
CA SER A 312 26.09 37.56 3.34
C SER A 312 27.37 37.82 4.15
N HIS A 313 28.49 37.22 3.75
CA HIS A 313 29.80 37.43 4.37
C HIS A 313 30.34 38.84 4.14
N TYR A 314 30.37 39.33 2.90
CA TYR A 314 30.94 40.65 2.59
C TYR A 314 30.07 41.83 3.06
N PHE A 315 28.75 41.62 3.18
CA PHE A 315 27.81 42.66 3.64
C PHE A 315 27.43 42.55 5.12
N ASP A 316 28.00 41.58 5.86
CA ASP A 316 27.77 41.34 7.28
C ASP A 316 26.29 41.36 7.70
N PHE A 317 25.48 40.53 7.03
CA PHE A 317 24.03 40.51 7.24
C PHE A 317 23.60 40.21 8.68
N GLN A 318 24.38 39.41 9.41
CA GLN A 318 24.12 39.09 10.82
C GLN A 318 24.21 40.35 11.71
N GLN A 319 25.28 41.14 11.58
CA GLN A 319 25.48 42.30 12.44
C GLN A 319 24.60 43.49 12.02
N ARG A 320 24.46 43.71 10.71
CA ARG A 320 23.78 44.91 10.18
C ARG A 320 22.26 44.79 10.15
N TYR A 321 21.74 43.60 9.86
CA TYR A 321 20.31 43.38 9.65
C TYR A 321 19.71 42.37 10.62
N GLN A 322 20.48 41.83 11.58
CA GLN A 322 20.01 40.79 12.51
C GLN A 322 19.38 39.57 11.81
N SER A 323 19.89 39.24 10.62
CA SER A 323 19.48 38.05 9.87
C SER A 323 20.00 36.79 10.56
N ASP A 324 19.15 35.76 10.67
CA ASP A 324 19.53 34.50 11.30
C ASP A 324 20.42 33.67 10.35
N VAL A 325 21.66 33.43 10.76
CA VAL A 325 22.68 32.65 10.03
C VAL A 325 22.93 31.28 10.67
N CYS A 326 23.52 30.35 9.94
CA CYS A 326 23.85 29.01 10.44
C CYS A 326 24.85 29.01 11.60
N GLY A 327 25.75 30.00 11.67
CA GLY A 327 26.71 30.12 12.76
C GLY A 327 27.85 29.10 12.69
N HIS A 328 28.53 28.90 13.81
CA HIS A 328 29.74 28.07 13.86
C HIS A 328 29.42 26.57 13.73
N ILE A 329 29.84 25.96 12.62
CA ILE A 329 29.74 24.52 12.39
C ILE A 329 31.10 23.88 12.67
N PRO A 330 31.24 23.04 13.72
CA PRO A 330 32.51 22.43 14.07
C PRO A 330 33.02 21.53 12.93
N THR A 331 34.33 21.49 12.75
CA THR A 331 34.98 20.62 11.76
C THR A 331 35.38 19.28 12.39
N GLY A 332 35.47 18.25 11.56
CA GLY A 332 35.90 16.92 12.00
C GLY A 332 34.79 16.08 12.64
N PHE A 333 35.19 14.96 13.25
CA PHE A 333 34.28 14.02 13.88
C PHE A 333 34.23 14.19 15.39
N ARG A 334 33.04 14.02 15.98
CA ARG A 334 32.88 13.89 17.42
C ARG A 334 33.15 12.44 17.86
N LYS A 335 33.62 12.27 19.09
CA LYS A 335 33.83 10.95 19.70
C LYS A 335 32.51 10.17 19.76
N PRO A 336 32.48 8.87 19.44
CA PRO A 336 31.24 8.09 19.52
C PRO A 336 30.65 8.08 20.94
N THR A 337 29.32 8.11 21.04
CA THR A 337 28.60 8.04 22.31
C THR A 337 27.51 6.99 22.27
N VAL A 338 27.30 6.31 23.39
CA VAL A 338 26.22 5.35 23.54
C VAL A 338 24.89 6.08 23.78
N PRO A 339 23.77 5.61 23.18
CA PRO A 339 22.46 6.15 23.47
C PRO A 339 22.04 5.96 24.92
N ASP A 340 21.38 6.96 25.48
CA ASP A 340 20.84 6.88 26.84
C ASP A 340 19.61 5.97 26.87
N ILE A 341 19.77 4.84 27.54
CA ILE A 341 18.78 3.77 27.67
C ILE A 341 17.60 4.24 28.55
N SER A 342 17.82 5.21 29.45
CA SER A 342 16.77 5.71 30.35
C SER A 342 15.59 6.35 29.58
N LEU A 343 15.86 6.88 28.39
CA LEU A 343 14.87 7.52 27.52
C LEU A 343 14.08 6.52 26.67
N PHE A 344 14.47 5.25 26.60
CA PHE A 344 13.84 4.28 25.70
C PHE A 344 12.35 4.05 25.96
N PRO A 345 11.88 3.90 27.23
CA PRO A 345 10.46 3.64 27.48
C PRO A 345 9.54 4.78 27.00
N SER A 346 10.02 6.03 27.08
CA SER A 346 9.24 7.20 26.69
C SER A 346 9.32 7.51 25.19
N LEU A 347 10.43 7.15 24.53
CA LEU A 347 10.62 7.26 23.08
C LEU A 347 10.07 6.06 22.29
N ALA A 348 9.73 4.96 22.96
CA ALA A 348 9.24 3.73 22.34
C ALA A 348 8.00 3.93 21.47
N VAL A 349 7.09 4.82 21.87
CA VAL A 349 5.86 5.10 21.12
C VAL A 349 6.16 5.93 19.87
N ASP A 350 7.00 6.95 19.98
CA ASP A 350 7.39 7.84 18.87
C ASP A 350 8.23 7.10 17.80
N ALA A 351 9.02 6.11 18.21
CA ALA A 351 9.88 5.35 17.31
C ALA A 351 9.10 4.47 16.32
N VAL A 352 7.90 3.97 16.69
CA VAL A 352 7.09 3.08 15.84
C VAL A 352 6.68 3.73 14.51
N PRO A 353 6.00 4.90 14.49
CA PRO A 353 5.61 5.53 13.23
C PRO A 353 6.83 5.93 12.39
N ILE A 354 7.91 6.40 13.00
CA ILE A 354 9.16 6.76 12.31
C ILE A 354 9.78 5.52 11.64
N ALA A 355 9.79 4.37 12.33
CA ALA A 355 10.28 3.10 11.79
C ALA A 355 9.45 2.62 10.60
N VAL A 356 8.12 2.62 10.72
CA VAL A 356 7.20 2.20 9.65
C VAL A 356 7.32 3.11 8.43
N ILE A 357 7.32 4.44 8.62
CA ILE A 357 7.45 5.41 7.52
C ILE A 357 8.83 5.30 6.85
N GLY A 358 9.90 5.22 7.65
CA GLY A 358 11.26 5.11 7.13
C GLY A 358 11.45 3.87 6.26
N PHE A 359 10.85 2.74 6.66
CA PHE A 359 10.80 1.50 5.90
C PHE A 359 9.93 1.64 4.64
N ALA A 360 8.68 2.11 4.79
CA ALA A 360 7.70 2.28 3.72
C ALA A 360 8.28 3.09 2.55
N MET A 361 8.82 4.27 2.85
CA MET A 361 9.40 5.15 1.84
C MET A 361 10.60 4.51 1.12
N THR A 362 11.43 3.77 1.86
CA THR A 362 12.62 3.10 1.30
C THR A 362 12.22 1.99 0.34
N VAL A 363 11.31 1.10 0.75
CA VAL A 363 10.84 -0.01 -0.11
C VAL A 363 10.07 0.51 -1.31
N SER A 364 9.15 1.47 -1.14
CA SER A 364 8.40 2.01 -2.27
C SER A 364 9.31 2.65 -3.32
N LEU A 365 10.32 3.43 -2.91
CA LEU A 365 11.28 3.98 -3.86
C LEU A 365 12.12 2.87 -4.50
N ALA A 366 12.63 1.92 -3.71
CA ALA A 366 13.41 0.81 -4.23
C ALA A 366 12.62 0.00 -5.29
N GLU A 367 11.35 -0.33 -5.03
CA GLU A 367 10.49 -1.06 -5.96
C GLU A 367 10.16 -0.26 -7.24
N ILE A 368 9.91 1.05 -7.13
CA ILE A 368 9.64 1.91 -8.29
C ILE A 368 10.82 1.86 -9.27
N PHE A 369 12.05 2.03 -8.78
CA PHE A 369 13.24 2.02 -9.64
C PHE A 369 13.64 0.60 -10.05
N ALA A 370 13.36 -0.41 -9.23
CA ALA A 370 13.53 -1.81 -9.58
C ALA A 370 12.65 -2.22 -10.78
N LYS A 371 11.36 -1.84 -10.76
CA LYS A 371 10.43 -2.04 -11.88
C LYS A 371 10.87 -1.28 -13.12
N LYS A 372 11.34 -0.03 -12.96
CA LYS A 372 11.78 0.80 -14.09
C LYS A 372 13.05 0.28 -14.79
N HIS A 373 13.98 -0.31 -14.04
CA HIS A 373 15.25 -0.83 -14.56
C HIS A 373 15.32 -2.36 -14.68
N GLY A 374 14.23 -3.08 -14.37
CA GLY A 374 14.13 -4.53 -14.57
C GLY A 374 14.98 -5.37 -13.61
N TYR A 375 15.15 -4.95 -12.35
CA TYR A 375 15.80 -5.77 -11.31
C TYR A 375 14.83 -6.09 -10.16
N ALA A 376 15.16 -7.11 -9.35
CA ALA A 376 14.36 -7.49 -8.18
C ALA A 376 14.88 -6.84 -6.90
N VAL A 377 13.97 -6.45 -6.00
CA VAL A 377 14.28 -5.91 -4.67
C VAL A 377 13.59 -6.76 -3.62
N SER A 378 14.28 -7.04 -2.52
CA SER A 378 13.73 -7.77 -1.38
C SER A 378 13.32 -6.80 -0.27
N ALA A 379 12.02 -6.68 0.01
CA ALA A 379 11.50 -5.79 1.04
C ALA A 379 12.07 -6.11 2.45
N ASN A 380 12.24 -7.39 2.79
CA ASN A 380 12.83 -7.79 4.07
C ASN A 380 14.29 -7.36 4.20
N GLN A 381 15.08 -7.46 3.12
CA GLN A 381 16.48 -7.03 3.14
C GLN A 381 16.60 -5.51 3.18
N GLU A 382 15.75 -4.79 2.44
CA GLU A 382 15.67 -3.32 2.53
C GLU A 382 15.29 -2.85 3.94
N MET A 383 14.42 -3.60 4.64
CA MET A 383 14.06 -3.31 6.04
C MET A 383 15.26 -3.47 7.00
N ILE A 384 16.04 -4.54 6.84
CA ILE A 384 17.26 -4.73 7.63
C ILE A 384 18.31 -3.67 7.27
N ALA A 385 18.50 -3.38 5.99
CA ALA A 385 19.44 -2.38 5.50
C ALA A 385 19.14 -0.99 6.07
N ILE A 386 17.89 -0.51 6.00
CA ILE A 386 17.53 0.78 6.57
C ILE A 386 17.61 0.79 8.10
N GLY A 387 17.29 -0.33 8.74
CA GLY A 387 17.44 -0.49 10.19
C GLY A 387 18.90 -0.36 10.63
N LEU A 388 19.85 -0.96 9.89
CA LEU A 388 21.28 -0.79 10.13
C LEU A 388 21.75 0.65 9.86
N CYS A 389 21.18 1.31 8.83
CA CYS A 389 21.44 2.73 8.55
C CYS A 389 20.93 3.68 9.64
N ASN A 390 20.04 3.26 10.52
CA ASN A 390 19.57 4.07 11.66
C ASN A 390 20.23 3.66 12.98
N LEU A 391 20.47 2.35 13.16
CA LEU A 391 21.10 1.79 14.35
C LEU A 391 22.58 2.17 14.46
N ILE A 392 23.40 1.89 13.45
CA ILE A 392 24.86 2.10 13.52
C ILE A 392 25.22 3.59 13.61
N PRO A 393 24.60 4.49 12.81
CA PRO A 393 24.95 5.91 12.87
C PRO A 393 24.50 6.61 14.16
N SER A 394 23.57 6.03 14.93
CA SER A 394 23.15 6.61 16.22
C SER A 394 24.31 6.79 17.20
N PHE A 395 25.34 5.92 17.14
CA PHE A 395 26.56 6.03 17.94
C PHE A 395 27.45 7.24 17.55
N PHE A 396 27.20 7.83 16.37
CA PHE A 396 27.98 8.92 15.79
C PHE A 396 27.17 10.22 15.66
N TYR A 397 26.19 10.44 16.56
CA TYR A 397 25.31 11.62 16.58
C TYR A 397 24.49 11.80 15.29
N CYS A 398 23.96 10.72 14.74
CA CYS A 398 23.01 10.77 13.63
C CYS A 398 21.58 10.55 14.11
N PHE A 399 20.64 11.17 13.42
CA PHE A 399 19.21 10.98 13.64
C PHE A 399 18.59 10.09 12.56
N ALA A 400 17.32 9.72 12.73
CA ALA A 400 16.63 8.77 11.87
C ALA A 400 16.61 9.22 10.39
N SER A 401 16.93 8.29 9.50
CA SER A 401 17.11 8.48 8.07
C SER A 401 16.20 7.56 7.24
N SER A 402 16.00 7.91 5.97
CA SER A 402 15.24 7.12 4.98
C SER A 402 15.66 7.47 3.56
N ALA A 403 15.19 6.70 2.57
CA ALA A 403 15.37 7.05 1.17
C ALA A 403 14.65 8.36 0.82
N ALA A 404 15.37 9.26 0.14
CA ALA A 404 14.81 10.53 -0.30
C ALA A 404 14.52 10.51 -1.81
N LEU A 405 13.31 10.93 -2.20
CA LEU A 405 12.87 10.95 -3.60
C LEU A 405 13.73 11.86 -4.47
N THR A 406 14.01 13.10 -4.05
CA THR A 406 14.76 14.09 -4.84
C THR A 406 16.20 13.63 -5.13
N LYS A 407 16.90 13.08 -4.11
CA LYS A 407 18.26 12.54 -4.27
C LYS A 407 18.27 11.32 -5.19
N THR A 408 17.30 10.41 -5.01
CA THR A 408 17.18 9.19 -5.82
C THR A 408 16.86 9.52 -7.28
N LEU A 409 15.97 10.48 -7.54
CA LEU A 409 15.63 10.92 -8.89
C LEU A 409 16.80 11.62 -9.58
N LEU A 410 17.58 12.41 -8.84
CA LEU A 410 18.83 13.01 -9.35
C LEU A 410 19.88 11.94 -9.66
N LYS A 411 19.98 10.94 -8.78
CA LYS A 411 20.88 9.80 -8.97
C LYS A 411 20.53 9.01 -10.24
N GLU A 412 19.25 8.78 -10.48
CA GLU A 412 18.75 8.16 -11.70
C GLU A 412 18.95 9.03 -12.95
N SER A 413 18.59 10.32 -12.89
CA SER A 413 18.65 11.21 -14.07
C SER A 413 20.07 11.44 -14.59
N THR A 414 21.07 11.23 -13.75
CA THR A 414 22.50 11.32 -14.07
C THR A 414 23.09 10.01 -14.60
N GLY A 415 22.26 8.96 -14.73
CA GLY A 415 22.64 7.68 -15.32
C GLY A 415 23.44 6.76 -14.39
N SER A 416 23.33 6.93 -13.06
CA SER A 416 23.92 5.98 -12.11
C SER A 416 23.28 4.60 -12.26
N GLN A 417 24.11 3.56 -12.16
CA GLN A 417 23.65 2.17 -12.24
C GLN A 417 23.93 1.38 -10.96
N THR A 418 24.75 1.91 -10.04
CA THR A 418 25.15 1.18 -8.83
C THR A 418 25.20 2.05 -7.57
N GLN A 419 25.42 1.40 -6.43
CA GLN A 419 25.58 2.11 -5.15
C GLN A 419 26.97 2.75 -4.97
N VAL A 420 27.90 2.61 -5.92
CA VAL A 420 29.17 3.36 -5.91
C VAL A 420 28.93 4.87 -5.89
N SER A 421 27.86 5.35 -6.54
CA SER A 421 27.42 6.75 -6.46
C SER A 421 27.15 7.20 -5.00
N GLY A 422 26.63 6.31 -4.15
CA GLY A 422 26.45 6.58 -2.71
C GLY A 422 27.78 6.71 -1.96
N LEU A 423 28.77 5.88 -2.30
CA LEU A 423 30.13 6.01 -1.73
C LEU A 423 30.81 7.31 -2.16
N VAL A 424 30.68 7.70 -3.43
CA VAL A 424 31.18 9.00 -3.92
C VAL A 424 30.48 10.16 -3.20
N THR A 425 29.16 10.05 -2.99
CA THR A 425 28.39 11.03 -2.19
C THR A 425 28.99 11.15 -0.78
N SER A 426 29.30 10.03 -0.11
CA SER A 426 29.92 10.06 1.22
C SER A 426 31.31 10.69 1.22
N LEU A 427 32.11 10.50 0.15
CA LEU A 427 33.42 11.13 0.01
C LEU A 427 33.32 12.66 -0.11
N VAL A 428 32.34 13.16 -0.87
CA VAL A 428 32.07 14.61 -0.98
C VAL A 428 31.67 15.18 0.38
N LEU A 429 30.78 14.49 1.11
CA LEU A 429 30.35 14.93 2.45
C LEU A 429 31.51 14.90 3.47
N LEU A 430 32.41 13.92 3.36
CA LEU A 430 33.63 13.87 4.19
C LEU A 430 34.52 15.09 3.95
N LEU A 431 34.77 15.44 2.69
CA LEU A 431 35.55 16.62 2.33
C LEU A 431 34.91 17.90 2.88
N VAL A 432 33.57 17.95 2.88
CA VAL A 432 32.84 19.08 3.46
C VAL A 432 33.02 19.17 4.97
N LEU A 433 32.88 18.05 5.69
CA LEU A 433 33.05 18.00 7.15
C LEU A 433 34.46 18.39 7.61
N LEU A 434 35.48 18.05 6.82
CA LEU A 434 36.87 18.31 7.18
C LEU A 434 37.30 19.74 6.82
N TRP A 435 36.95 20.24 5.63
CA TRP A 435 37.53 21.49 5.10
C TRP A 435 36.52 22.58 4.73
N ILE A 436 35.35 22.25 4.16
CA ILE A 436 34.41 23.26 3.62
C ILE A 436 33.46 23.81 4.68
N SER A 437 33.17 23.05 5.75
CA SER A 437 32.19 23.38 6.79
C SER A 437 32.25 24.85 7.31
N PRO A 438 33.43 25.43 7.61
CA PRO A 438 33.53 26.81 8.09
C PRO A 438 33.00 27.86 7.10
N LEU A 439 33.01 27.56 5.79
CA LEU A 439 32.50 28.49 4.77
C LEU A 439 30.99 28.71 4.89
N PHE A 440 30.26 27.81 5.54
CA PHE A 440 28.81 27.94 5.75
C PHE A 440 28.45 28.79 6.98
N TYR A 441 29.42 29.41 7.68
CA TYR A 441 29.16 30.25 8.85
C TYR A 441 28.18 31.40 8.54
N SER A 442 28.45 32.14 7.46
CA SER A 442 27.65 33.29 7.02
C SER A 442 26.41 32.90 6.22
N LEU A 443 26.09 31.60 6.09
CA LEU A 443 24.93 31.15 5.32
C LEU A 443 23.63 31.53 6.02
N GLN A 444 22.74 32.23 5.31
CA GLN A 444 21.43 32.62 5.84
C GLN A 444 20.46 31.43 5.90
N THR A 445 19.71 31.33 7.00
CA THR A 445 18.70 30.29 7.20
C THR A 445 17.49 30.45 6.26
N SER A 446 17.19 31.67 5.81
CA SER A 446 16.13 31.99 4.83
C SER A 446 16.34 31.29 3.48
N ILE A 447 17.59 31.16 3.03
CA ILE A 447 17.96 30.53 1.75
C ILE A 447 17.82 29.02 1.83
N LEU A 448 18.20 28.43 2.97
CA LEU A 448 17.99 27.02 3.24
C LEU A 448 16.50 26.65 3.24
N ALA A 449 15.65 27.53 3.78
CA ALA A 449 14.20 27.37 3.74
C ALA A 449 13.66 27.37 2.31
N VAL A 450 14.14 28.29 1.45
CA VAL A 450 13.80 28.31 0.02
C VAL A 450 14.21 27.01 -0.67
N VAL A 451 15.46 26.55 -0.46
CA VAL A 451 15.95 25.29 -1.02
C VAL A 451 15.06 24.11 -0.62
N THR A 452 14.67 24.03 0.64
CA THR A 452 13.76 22.98 1.14
C THR A 452 12.37 23.07 0.52
N ILE A 453 11.76 24.26 0.44
CA ILE A 453 10.43 24.46 -0.17
C ILE A 453 10.45 24.02 -1.64
N VAL A 454 11.45 24.45 -2.40
CA VAL A 454 11.58 24.08 -3.82
C VAL A 454 11.78 22.56 -3.98
N ASN A 455 12.51 21.92 -3.08
CA ASN A 455 12.75 20.47 -3.12
C ASN A 455 11.51 19.63 -2.80
N LEU A 456 10.51 20.20 -2.13
CA LEU A 456 9.21 19.56 -1.87
C LEU A 456 8.22 19.65 -3.04
N ARG A 457 8.57 20.40 -4.10
CA ARG A 457 7.73 20.56 -5.30
C ARG A 457 7.29 19.24 -5.93
N GLY A 458 8.16 18.23 -5.93
CA GLY A 458 7.83 16.90 -6.46
C GLY A 458 6.68 16.21 -5.71
N GLY A 459 6.58 16.42 -4.40
CA GLY A 459 5.47 15.96 -3.58
C GLY A 459 4.18 16.70 -3.90
N LEU A 460 4.24 18.04 -3.97
CA LEU A 460 3.07 18.88 -4.26
C LEU A 460 2.47 18.66 -5.66
N ARG A 461 3.29 18.31 -6.65
CA ARG A 461 2.79 18.03 -8.01
C ARG A 461 1.81 16.85 -8.05
N ARG A 462 1.85 15.93 -7.08
CA ARG A 462 0.90 14.80 -6.99
C ARG A 462 -0.55 15.26 -6.82
N PHE A 463 -0.77 16.47 -6.28
CA PHE A 463 -2.09 17.08 -6.22
C PHE A 463 -2.71 17.28 -7.62
N ARG A 464 -1.88 17.49 -8.66
CA ARG A 464 -2.34 17.65 -10.04
C ARG A 464 -2.79 16.33 -10.67
N ASP A 465 -2.38 15.20 -10.13
CA ASP A 465 -2.74 13.87 -10.64
C ASP A 465 -4.12 13.42 -10.12
N THR A 466 -4.63 14.05 -9.05
CA THR A 466 -5.90 13.71 -8.39
C THR A 466 -7.13 13.73 -9.31
N PRO A 467 -7.32 14.68 -10.24
CA PRO A 467 -8.47 14.65 -11.17
C PRO A 467 -8.47 13.43 -12.09
N ARG A 468 -7.29 13.01 -12.56
CA ARG A 468 -7.14 11.79 -13.39
C ARG A 468 -7.42 10.54 -12.57
N MET A 469 -6.93 10.50 -11.33
CA MET A 469 -7.19 9.39 -10.41
C MET A 469 -8.69 9.26 -10.11
N TRP A 470 -9.43 10.36 -9.96
CA TRP A 470 -10.88 10.36 -9.74
C TRP A 470 -11.65 9.72 -10.89
N GLN A 471 -11.21 9.94 -12.13
CA GLN A 471 -11.82 9.33 -13.32
C GLN A 471 -11.59 7.83 -13.38
N LEU A 472 -10.46 7.34 -12.85
CA LEU A 472 -10.10 5.92 -12.84
C LEU A 472 -10.73 5.17 -11.66
N SER A 473 -10.51 5.65 -10.44
CA SER A 473 -10.94 5.00 -9.20
C SER A 473 -11.31 6.04 -8.15
N LYS A 474 -12.61 6.13 -7.87
CA LYS A 474 -13.16 7.03 -6.84
C LYS A 474 -12.65 6.66 -5.45
N LEU A 475 -12.59 5.36 -5.13
CA LEU A 475 -12.17 4.89 -3.80
C LEU A 475 -10.71 5.24 -3.50
N ASP A 476 -9.80 5.03 -4.46
CA ASP A 476 -8.39 5.35 -4.28
C ASP A 476 -8.17 6.87 -4.11
N THR A 477 -8.99 7.66 -4.80
CA THR A 477 -8.98 9.12 -4.64
C THR A 477 -9.48 9.58 -3.28
N VAL A 478 -10.47 8.90 -2.71
CA VAL A 478 -10.94 9.18 -1.34
C VAL A 478 -9.85 8.80 -0.34
N VAL A 479 -9.18 7.66 -0.49
CA VAL A 479 -8.03 7.27 0.37
C VAL A 479 -6.93 8.32 0.33
N TRP A 480 -6.60 8.82 -0.85
CA TRP A 480 -5.60 9.87 -1.04
C TRP A 480 -5.99 11.18 -0.30
N TRP A 481 -7.23 11.65 -0.49
CA TRP A 481 -7.73 12.88 0.16
C TRP A 481 -7.79 12.76 1.67
N THR A 482 -8.30 11.63 2.18
CA THR A 482 -8.37 11.36 3.63
C THR A 482 -6.96 11.39 4.23
N THR A 483 -6.00 10.71 3.60
CA THR A 483 -4.62 10.66 4.09
C THR A 483 -3.95 12.04 4.04
N MET A 484 -4.15 12.81 2.95
CA MET A 484 -3.61 14.15 2.79
C MET A 484 -4.17 15.14 3.82
N LEU A 485 -5.49 15.15 4.03
CA LEU A 485 -6.14 16.04 4.99
C LEU A 485 -5.78 15.69 6.43
N CYS A 486 -5.83 14.41 6.80
CA CYS A 486 -5.48 13.98 8.16
C CYS A 486 -4.00 14.23 8.48
N SER A 487 -3.08 13.97 7.54
CA SER A 487 -1.64 14.25 7.76
C SER A 487 -1.31 15.73 7.86
N THR A 488 -2.11 16.60 7.22
CA THR A 488 -1.90 18.06 7.28
C THR A 488 -2.55 18.68 8.52
N LEU A 489 -3.79 18.30 8.85
CA LEU A 489 -4.59 18.99 9.88
C LEU A 489 -4.40 18.43 11.29
N ILE A 490 -4.15 17.11 11.43
CA ILE A 490 -4.00 16.47 12.73
C ILE A 490 -2.52 16.48 13.10
N THR A 491 -1.80 15.44 12.68
CA THR A 491 -0.35 15.31 12.75
C THR A 491 0.06 14.35 11.63
N THR A 492 1.32 14.42 11.19
CA THR A 492 1.84 13.56 10.13
C THR A 492 1.74 12.07 10.52
N GLU A 493 2.04 11.74 11.77
CA GLU A 493 2.05 10.36 12.28
C GLU A 493 0.65 9.75 12.33
N ILE A 494 -0.31 10.46 12.96
CA ILE A 494 -1.70 10.00 13.08
C ILE A 494 -2.36 9.98 11.70
N GLY A 495 -2.05 10.94 10.83
CA GLY A 495 -2.58 11.00 9.48
C GLY A 495 -2.25 9.77 8.64
N LEU A 496 -1.04 9.22 8.78
CA LEU A 496 -0.68 7.97 8.13
C LEU A 496 -1.47 6.79 8.70
N LEU A 497 -1.56 6.66 10.03
CA LEU A 497 -2.30 5.58 10.67
C LEU A 497 -3.77 5.58 10.22
N VAL A 498 -4.41 6.75 10.22
CA VAL A 498 -5.78 6.93 9.73
C VAL A 498 -5.88 6.55 8.26
N GLY A 499 -4.91 6.96 7.42
CA GLY A 499 -4.84 6.58 6.01
C GLY A 499 -4.81 5.06 5.81
N VAL A 500 -3.96 4.34 6.56
CA VAL A 500 -3.81 2.88 6.44
C VAL A 500 -5.08 2.17 6.88
N CYS A 501 -5.63 2.54 8.04
CA CYS A 501 -6.89 2.00 8.53
C CYS A 501 -8.03 2.26 7.54
N PHE A 502 -8.10 3.46 6.98
CA PHE A 502 -9.13 3.82 6.02
C PHE A 502 -8.97 3.05 4.69
N ALA A 503 -7.75 2.86 4.19
CA ALA A 503 -7.49 2.06 3.00
C ALA A 503 -7.93 0.59 3.19
N LEU A 504 -7.61 -0.01 4.34
CA LEU A 504 -8.06 -1.36 4.68
C LEU A 504 -9.59 -1.45 4.76
N LEU A 505 -10.25 -0.45 5.38
CA LEU A 505 -11.70 -0.37 5.43
C LEU A 505 -12.33 -0.25 4.02
N CYS A 506 -11.72 0.51 3.11
CA CYS A 506 -12.17 0.61 1.72
C CYS A 506 -12.09 -0.75 0.99
N VAL A 507 -11.03 -1.53 1.23
CA VAL A 507 -10.90 -2.89 0.69
C VAL A 507 -12.02 -3.79 1.23
N ILE A 508 -12.27 -3.76 2.54
CA ILE A 508 -13.35 -4.53 3.17
C ILE A 508 -14.70 -4.13 2.57
N PHE A 509 -15.01 -2.83 2.50
CA PHE A 509 -16.28 -2.33 1.96
C PHE A 509 -16.49 -2.73 0.50
N ARG A 510 -15.42 -2.73 -0.31
CA ARG A 510 -15.48 -3.16 -1.72
C ARG A 510 -15.85 -4.65 -1.86
N THR A 511 -15.42 -5.50 -0.93
CA THR A 511 -15.71 -6.94 -0.95
C THR A 511 -17.06 -7.31 -0.32
N GLN A 512 -17.65 -6.43 0.50
CA GLN A 512 -18.95 -6.67 1.13
C GLN A 512 -20.14 -6.57 0.17
N ARG A 513 -20.06 -5.67 -0.83
CA ARG A 513 -21.11 -5.45 -1.84
C ARG A 513 -20.59 -5.65 -3.26
N PRO A 514 -20.20 -6.88 -3.63
CA PRO A 514 -19.79 -7.17 -4.99
C PRO A 514 -20.99 -7.14 -5.94
N ARG A 515 -20.72 -7.10 -7.24
CA ARG A 515 -21.77 -7.24 -8.25
C ARG A 515 -22.29 -8.68 -8.26
N ALA A 516 -23.61 -8.79 -8.40
CA ALA A 516 -24.30 -10.06 -8.51
C ALA A 516 -25.28 -9.97 -9.68
N THR A 517 -25.13 -10.91 -10.62
CA THR A 517 -25.75 -10.85 -11.94
C THR A 517 -26.48 -12.15 -12.24
N LEU A 518 -27.52 -12.05 -13.07
CA LEU A 518 -28.17 -13.22 -13.65
C LEU A 518 -27.60 -13.40 -15.05
N LEU A 519 -27.16 -14.62 -15.34
CA LEU A 519 -26.58 -14.93 -16.64
C LEU A 519 -27.66 -15.34 -17.63
N GLY A 520 -27.54 -14.89 -18.87
CA GLY A 520 -28.29 -15.38 -20.01
C GLY A 520 -27.36 -16.13 -20.96
N LYS A 521 -27.94 -16.94 -21.84
CA LYS A 521 -27.20 -17.71 -22.84
C LYS A 521 -27.21 -16.96 -24.17
N VAL A 522 -26.07 -16.94 -24.86
CA VAL A 522 -26.02 -16.51 -26.27
C VAL A 522 -26.60 -17.61 -27.15
N SER A 523 -27.49 -17.27 -28.09
CA SER A 523 -28.09 -18.24 -29.00
C SER A 523 -27.04 -19.11 -29.70
N ASP A 524 -27.22 -20.42 -29.63
CA ASP A 524 -26.39 -21.44 -30.30
C ASP A 524 -24.91 -21.47 -29.88
N ARG A 525 -24.55 -20.88 -28.72
CA ARG A 525 -23.18 -20.95 -28.16
C ARG A 525 -23.19 -21.25 -26.67
N GLU A 526 -22.07 -21.75 -26.16
CA GLU A 526 -21.83 -22.06 -24.74
C GLU A 526 -21.38 -20.83 -23.92
N VAL A 527 -21.78 -19.62 -24.34
CA VAL A 527 -21.37 -18.37 -23.71
C VAL A 527 -22.49 -17.85 -22.82
N TYR A 528 -22.17 -17.63 -21.53
CA TYR A 528 -23.10 -17.16 -20.51
C TYR A 528 -22.63 -15.81 -19.94
N GLU A 529 -23.43 -14.76 -20.16
CA GLU A 529 -23.09 -13.39 -19.81
C GLU A 529 -24.23 -12.64 -19.10
N ASP A 530 -23.92 -11.51 -18.49
CA ASP A 530 -24.88 -10.71 -17.71
C ASP A 530 -26.02 -10.16 -18.59
N GLN A 531 -27.25 -10.51 -18.23
CA GLN A 531 -28.48 -10.04 -18.88
C GLN A 531 -28.66 -8.52 -18.76
N ALA A 532 -28.12 -7.88 -17.72
CA ALA A 532 -28.21 -6.44 -17.55
C ALA A 532 -27.20 -5.69 -18.45
N ALA A 533 -26.11 -6.35 -18.85
CA ALA A 533 -25.04 -5.75 -19.65
C ALA A 533 -25.28 -5.90 -21.16
N TYR A 534 -25.83 -7.04 -21.62
CA TYR A 534 -25.99 -7.34 -23.04
C TYR A 534 -27.45 -7.64 -23.42
N LYS A 535 -27.90 -7.11 -24.57
CA LYS A 535 -29.29 -7.26 -25.06
C LYS A 535 -29.56 -8.55 -25.84
N GLN A 536 -28.52 -9.23 -26.33
CA GLN A 536 -28.63 -10.41 -27.23
C GLN A 536 -28.59 -11.75 -26.48
N LEU A 537 -29.09 -11.76 -25.23
CA LEU A 537 -29.06 -12.94 -24.36
C LEU A 537 -30.47 -13.47 -24.16
N SER A 538 -30.64 -14.79 -24.29
CA SER A 538 -31.89 -15.48 -23.97
C SER A 538 -31.81 -16.10 -22.57
N SER A 539 -32.88 -15.97 -21.79
CA SER A 539 -33.06 -16.73 -20.55
C SER A 539 -33.56 -18.12 -20.89
N ILE A 540 -32.94 -19.15 -20.30
CA ILE A 540 -33.41 -20.52 -20.43
C ILE A 540 -34.69 -20.65 -19.58
N ALA A 541 -35.75 -21.22 -20.16
CA ALA A 541 -37.02 -21.37 -19.47
C ALA A 541 -36.83 -22.18 -18.17
N HIS A 542 -37.40 -21.69 -17.07
CA HIS A 542 -37.38 -22.33 -15.75
C HIS A 542 -35.99 -22.62 -15.13
N VAL A 543 -34.88 -22.15 -15.72
CA VAL A 543 -33.52 -22.24 -15.16
C VAL A 543 -33.00 -20.83 -14.89
N LYS A 544 -32.55 -20.56 -13.66
CA LYS A 544 -31.86 -19.31 -13.34
C LYS A 544 -30.40 -19.58 -13.02
N ILE A 545 -29.52 -18.81 -13.65
CA ILE A 545 -28.07 -18.90 -13.44
C ILE A 545 -27.63 -17.62 -12.73
N PHE A 546 -27.08 -17.76 -11.53
CA PHE A 546 -26.67 -16.65 -10.68
C PHE A 546 -25.16 -16.64 -10.50
N ARG A 547 -24.53 -15.52 -10.84
CA ARG A 547 -23.10 -15.29 -10.65
C ARG A 547 -22.87 -14.26 -9.54
N PHE A 548 -22.02 -14.62 -8.59
CA PHE A 548 -21.57 -13.73 -7.52
C PHE A 548 -20.09 -13.40 -7.70
N GLU A 549 -19.76 -12.13 -8.01
CA GLU A 549 -18.40 -11.71 -8.40
C GLU A 549 -17.44 -11.52 -7.20
N CYS A 550 -17.49 -12.40 -6.19
CA CYS A 550 -16.58 -12.38 -5.05
C CYS A 550 -16.54 -13.72 -4.30
N SER A 551 -15.52 -13.93 -3.49
CA SER A 551 -15.49 -15.01 -2.48
C SER A 551 -16.63 -14.84 -1.46
N LEU A 552 -17.23 -15.95 -1.04
CA LEU A 552 -18.31 -15.95 -0.05
C LEU A 552 -17.73 -16.18 1.36
N TYR A 553 -17.92 -15.23 2.26
CA TYR A 553 -17.40 -15.30 3.61
C TYR A 553 -18.29 -14.54 4.62
N TYR A 554 -17.93 -14.56 5.90
CA TYR A 554 -18.77 -14.04 6.98
C TYR A 554 -19.30 -12.61 6.77
N ALA A 555 -18.55 -11.73 6.10
CA ALA A 555 -18.93 -10.32 5.96
C ALA A 555 -19.92 -10.04 4.82
N ASN A 556 -20.03 -10.92 3.81
CA ASN A 556 -20.91 -10.73 2.66
C ASN A 556 -22.03 -11.78 2.55
N LYS A 557 -22.08 -12.75 3.47
CA LYS A 557 -23.05 -13.85 3.48
C LYS A 557 -24.52 -13.39 3.43
N ASP A 558 -24.86 -12.35 4.20
CA ASP A 558 -26.24 -11.86 4.30
C ASP A 558 -26.62 -11.07 3.04
N TYR A 559 -25.65 -10.34 2.47
CA TYR A 559 -25.82 -9.64 1.20
C TYR A 559 -26.01 -10.63 0.05
N PHE A 560 -25.23 -11.72 0.01
CA PHE A 560 -25.39 -12.80 -0.96
C PHE A 560 -26.81 -13.36 -0.94
N LYS A 561 -27.33 -13.76 0.23
CA LYS A 561 -28.70 -14.28 0.37
C LYS A 561 -29.76 -13.26 -0.07
N ALA A 562 -29.65 -12.02 0.41
CA ALA A 562 -30.61 -10.97 0.09
C ALA A 562 -30.68 -10.70 -1.42
N VAL A 563 -29.52 -10.61 -2.09
CA VAL A 563 -29.45 -10.33 -3.52
C VAL A 563 -29.85 -11.56 -4.35
N LEU A 564 -29.51 -12.77 -3.91
CA LEU A 564 -29.95 -13.99 -4.56
C LEU A 564 -31.49 -14.07 -4.58
N TYR A 565 -32.14 -13.84 -3.44
CA TYR A 565 -33.61 -13.86 -3.33
C TYR A 565 -34.25 -12.72 -4.13
N GLN A 566 -33.63 -11.53 -4.13
CA GLN A 566 -34.12 -10.39 -4.91
C GLN A 566 -34.01 -10.63 -6.41
N LYS A 567 -32.87 -11.15 -6.90
CA LYS A 567 -32.60 -11.35 -8.33
C LYS A 567 -33.40 -12.53 -8.87
N THR A 568 -33.49 -13.64 -8.14
CA THR A 568 -34.31 -14.79 -8.54
C THR A 568 -35.80 -14.49 -8.46
N GLY A 569 -36.22 -13.46 -7.72
CA GLY A 569 -37.63 -13.11 -7.50
C GLY A 569 -38.38 -14.12 -6.64
N VAL A 570 -37.67 -15.11 -6.09
CA VAL A 570 -38.20 -16.18 -5.25
C VAL A 570 -37.52 -16.06 -3.90
N ASN A 571 -38.27 -15.61 -2.88
CA ASN A 571 -37.79 -15.64 -1.51
C ASN A 571 -38.29 -16.93 -0.85
N PRO A 572 -37.39 -17.90 -0.63
CA PRO A 572 -37.82 -19.21 -0.19
C PRO A 572 -38.40 -19.19 1.23
N VAL A 573 -37.77 -18.46 2.14
CA VAL A 573 -38.21 -18.35 3.54
C VAL A 573 -39.63 -17.78 3.65
N LEU A 574 -39.97 -16.78 2.84
CA LEU A 574 -41.32 -16.20 2.81
C LEU A 574 -42.37 -17.16 2.24
N LEU A 575 -42.00 -17.96 1.23
CA LEU A 575 -42.89 -18.94 0.60
C LEU A 575 -43.12 -20.16 1.51
N ALA A 576 -42.07 -20.64 2.17
CA ALA A 576 -42.15 -21.68 3.20
C ALA A 576 -42.98 -21.21 4.41
N ALA A 577 -42.84 -19.95 4.83
CA ALA A 577 -43.67 -19.39 5.90
C ALA A 577 -45.15 -19.31 5.51
N ARG A 578 -45.46 -18.91 4.26
CA ARG A 578 -46.84 -18.81 3.76
C ARG A 578 -47.52 -20.17 3.61
N THR A 579 -46.80 -21.18 3.16
CA THR A 579 -47.32 -22.55 3.04
C THR A 579 -47.57 -23.20 4.41
N ASN A 580 -46.75 -22.87 5.41
CA ASN A 580 -46.96 -23.31 6.80
C ASN A 580 -48.11 -22.56 7.52
N THR A 581 -48.42 -21.31 7.14
CA THR A 581 -49.61 -20.60 7.63
C THR A 581 -50.87 -20.99 6.86
N LYS A 582 -51.56 -22.06 7.30
CA LYS A 582 -52.94 -22.32 6.88
C LYS A 582 -53.89 -21.20 7.36
N PRO A 583 -54.95 -20.85 6.61
CA PRO A 583 -55.94 -19.84 7.02
C PRO A 583 -56.84 -20.42 8.13
N GLY A 584 -56.41 -20.31 9.38
CA GLY A 584 -57.16 -20.90 10.48
C GLY A 584 -56.49 -20.88 11.84
N SER A 585 -55.81 -19.79 12.23
CA SER A 585 -55.55 -19.53 13.66
C SER A 585 -55.21 -18.05 13.88
N SER A 586 -56.23 -17.28 14.24
CA SER A 586 -56.02 -16.00 14.91
C SER A 586 -55.53 -16.30 16.33
N ARG A 587 -54.21 -16.30 16.54
CA ARG A 587 -53.64 -16.13 17.87
C ARG A 587 -53.09 -14.71 17.99
N ARG A 588 -53.87 -13.88 18.69
CA ARG A 588 -53.40 -12.62 19.30
C ARG A 588 -52.14 -12.92 20.11
N CYS A 589 -51.05 -12.24 19.79
CA CYS A 589 -49.94 -12.05 20.72
C CYS A 589 -49.75 -10.53 20.92
N TRP A 590 -50.05 -10.10 22.14
CA TRP A 590 -49.71 -8.79 22.68
C TRP A 590 -48.29 -8.82 23.24
N GLY A 591 -47.55 -7.71 23.04
CA GLY A 591 -46.26 -7.38 23.68
C GLY A 591 -45.06 -8.13 23.07
N THR A 592 -43.90 -7.53 22.76
CA THR A 592 -43.25 -6.35 23.34
C THR A 592 -42.20 -5.80 22.36
N ARG A 593 -42.12 -4.47 22.26
CA ARG A 593 -41.09 -3.58 21.66
C ARG A 593 -39.81 -4.20 21.03
N CYS A 594 -39.62 -3.90 19.74
CA CYS A 594 -38.41 -3.34 19.10
C CYS A 594 -38.82 -3.00 17.65
N GLY A 595 -38.70 -1.81 17.06
CA GLY A 595 -37.79 -0.70 17.29
C GLY A 595 -36.96 -0.42 16.03
N CYS A 596 -37.61 -0.24 14.85
CA CYS A 596 -37.17 0.50 13.66
C CYS A 596 -37.78 -0.07 12.36
N LEU A 597 -38.74 0.65 11.77
CA LEU A 597 -38.85 0.87 10.31
C LEU A 597 -40.07 1.75 10.06
N ARG A 598 -39.81 3.06 9.96
CA ARG A 598 -40.78 4.04 9.50
C ARG A 598 -40.59 4.19 7.99
N GLN A 599 -41.72 4.14 7.27
CA GLN A 599 -42.03 4.97 6.11
C GLN A 599 -41.67 4.45 4.70
N VAL A 600 -42.55 3.61 4.14
CA VAL A 600 -43.18 3.89 2.83
C VAL A 600 -44.65 3.47 2.91
N ARG A 601 -45.55 4.45 3.05
CA ARG A 601 -46.99 4.28 2.81
C ARG A 601 -47.22 4.45 1.32
N SER A 602 -47.60 3.39 0.63
CA SER A 602 -48.33 3.48 -0.64
C SER A 602 -49.56 2.56 -0.55
N ARG A 603 -50.66 3.07 -1.10
CA ARG A 603 -52.05 2.59 -1.05
C ARG A 603 -52.20 1.06 -1.09
N ALA A 604 -52.91 0.52 -0.10
CA ALA A 604 -53.48 -0.82 -0.14
C ALA A 604 -54.77 -0.78 -0.96
N GLU A 605 -54.73 -1.29 -2.19
CA GLU A 605 -55.89 -1.87 -2.86
C GLU A 605 -55.99 -3.35 -2.45
N LYS A 606 -57.18 -3.79 -2.05
CA LYS A 606 -57.48 -5.20 -1.78
C LYS A 606 -57.36 -6.00 -3.10
N PRO A 607 -56.65 -7.13 -3.16
CA PRO A 607 -56.85 -8.06 -4.25
C PRO A 607 -58.15 -8.86 -4.02
N PRO A 608 -58.86 -9.26 -5.08
CA PRO A 608 -60.03 -10.13 -4.98
C PRO A 608 -59.62 -11.52 -4.48
N ALA A 609 -60.55 -12.16 -3.78
CA ALA A 609 -60.44 -13.54 -3.34
C ALA A 609 -60.52 -14.46 -4.56
N ASP A 610 -59.36 -14.80 -5.12
CA ASP A 610 -59.03 -16.04 -5.83
C ASP A 610 -57.58 -15.89 -6.31
N SER A 611 -56.63 -16.59 -5.67
CA SER A 611 -55.30 -16.73 -6.27
C SER A 611 -54.68 -18.07 -5.90
N CYS A 612 -54.35 -18.82 -6.95
CA CYS A 612 -53.63 -20.07 -6.95
C CYS A 612 -52.34 -20.00 -6.10
N SER A 613 -51.86 -21.18 -5.70
CA SER A 613 -50.48 -21.38 -5.25
C SER A 613 -49.50 -20.55 -6.10
N PRO A 614 -48.52 -19.83 -5.49
CA PRO A 614 -47.57 -19.05 -6.27
C PRO A 614 -46.89 -19.96 -7.28
N CYS A 615 -47.12 -19.70 -8.57
CA CYS A 615 -46.50 -20.48 -9.64
C CYS A 615 -45.01 -20.16 -9.63
N ILE A 616 -44.20 -21.08 -9.12
CA ILE A 616 -42.74 -20.93 -9.09
C ILE A 616 -42.25 -21.17 -10.51
N ASP A 617 -41.88 -20.11 -11.21
CA ASP A 617 -41.42 -20.15 -12.60
C ASP A 617 -39.95 -20.64 -12.73
N MET A 618 -39.50 -21.49 -11.80
CA MET A 618 -38.12 -21.97 -11.75
C MET A 618 -38.07 -23.36 -11.12
N HIS A 619 -37.44 -24.31 -11.81
CA HIS A 619 -37.18 -25.65 -11.28
C HIS A 619 -35.73 -25.80 -10.79
N THR A 620 -34.78 -25.13 -11.45
CA THR A 620 -33.35 -25.25 -11.13
C THR A 620 -32.67 -23.89 -11.00
N LEU A 621 -31.87 -23.74 -9.95
CA LEU A 621 -30.97 -22.63 -9.69
C LEU A 621 -29.51 -23.09 -9.84
N ILE A 622 -28.78 -22.51 -10.77
CA ILE A 622 -27.35 -22.77 -10.96
C ILE A 622 -26.57 -21.61 -10.35
N LEU A 623 -25.68 -21.91 -9.40
CA LEU A 623 -24.75 -20.96 -8.80
C LEU A 623 -23.40 -21.08 -9.49
N ASP A 624 -23.00 -20.01 -10.18
CA ASP A 624 -21.67 -19.90 -10.77
C ASP A 624 -20.65 -19.47 -9.70
N CYS A 625 -19.80 -20.41 -9.29
CA CYS A 625 -18.75 -20.21 -8.31
C CYS A 625 -17.40 -19.82 -8.94
N GLY A 626 -17.34 -19.53 -10.25
CA GLY A 626 -16.08 -19.24 -10.94
C GLY A 626 -15.31 -18.04 -10.40
N ALA A 627 -16.02 -17.04 -9.85
CA ALA A 627 -15.40 -15.86 -9.24
C ALA A 627 -15.06 -16.03 -7.75
N MET A 628 -15.44 -17.15 -7.13
CA MET A 628 -15.14 -17.44 -5.73
C MET A 628 -13.70 -17.97 -5.62
N GLN A 629 -12.83 -17.26 -4.91
CA GLN A 629 -11.45 -17.70 -4.70
C GLN A 629 -11.31 -18.55 -3.42
N PHE A 630 -12.11 -18.25 -2.40
CA PHE A 630 -12.16 -19.00 -1.15
C PHE A 630 -13.58 -18.97 -0.57
N ILE A 631 -13.85 -19.89 0.36
CA ILE A 631 -15.08 -19.93 1.16
C ILE A 631 -14.70 -20.20 2.62
N ASP A 632 -15.26 -19.43 3.55
CA ASP A 632 -15.09 -19.68 4.99
C ASP A 632 -16.23 -20.55 5.54
N THR A 633 -16.20 -20.84 6.84
CA THR A 633 -17.22 -21.67 7.49
C THR A 633 -18.61 -21.04 7.46
N ALA A 634 -18.71 -19.71 7.57
CA ALA A 634 -19.98 -18.99 7.52
C ALA A 634 -20.56 -18.90 6.09
N GLY A 635 -19.70 -18.76 5.08
CA GLY A 635 -20.07 -18.82 3.68
C GLY A 635 -20.57 -20.21 3.29
N LEU A 636 -19.89 -21.26 3.77
CA LEU A 636 -20.32 -22.64 3.57
C LEU A 636 -21.66 -22.93 4.25
N SER A 637 -21.88 -22.44 5.48
CA SER A 637 -23.17 -22.62 6.16
C SER A 637 -24.30 -21.92 5.40
N VAL A 638 -24.05 -20.70 4.92
CA VAL A 638 -25.02 -19.95 4.11
C VAL A 638 -25.33 -20.67 2.80
N LEU A 639 -24.33 -21.24 2.13
CA LEU A 639 -24.57 -22.01 0.92
C LEU A 639 -25.47 -23.23 1.21
N LYS A 640 -25.23 -23.93 2.33
CA LYS A 640 -26.04 -25.10 2.74
C LYS A 640 -27.47 -24.72 3.09
N GLU A 641 -27.62 -23.63 3.85
CA GLU A 641 -28.91 -23.04 4.17
C GLU A 641 -29.64 -22.67 2.87
N THR A 642 -28.98 -22.02 1.91
CA THR A 642 -29.59 -21.69 0.61
C THR A 642 -30.00 -22.95 -0.17
N HIS A 643 -29.19 -24.01 -0.17
CA HIS A 643 -29.57 -25.28 -0.80
C HIS A 643 -30.83 -25.87 -0.15
N GLN A 644 -30.89 -25.88 1.19
CA GLN A 644 -32.04 -26.38 1.94
C GLN A 644 -33.29 -25.52 1.72
N ASP A 645 -33.16 -24.19 1.79
CA ASP A 645 -34.24 -23.21 1.60
C ASP A 645 -34.91 -23.39 0.23
N TYR A 646 -34.13 -23.57 -0.85
CA TYR A 646 -34.68 -23.78 -2.19
C TYR A 646 -35.23 -25.21 -2.37
N LYS A 647 -34.62 -26.22 -1.73
CA LYS A 647 -35.10 -27.60 -1.75
C LYS A 647 -36.49 -27.76 -1.12
N GLU A 648 -36.80 -27.00 -0.07
CA GLU A 648 -38.13 -26.99 0.57
C GLU A 648 -39.25 -26.54 -0.37
N ILE A 649 -38.90 -25.82 -1.44
CA ILE A 649 -39.85 -25.26 -2.42
C ILE A 649 -39.84 -26.07 -3.72
N GLY A 650 -39.07 -27.16 -3.76
CA GLY A 650 -38.93 -28.01 -4.94
C GLY A 650 -38.00 -27.43 -6.01
N VAL A 651 -37.15 -26.46 -5.66
CA VAL A 651 -36.12 -25.94 -6.57
C VAL A 651 -34.79 -26.64 -6.29
N GLN A 652 -34.17 -27.25 -7.30
CA GLN A 652 -32.85 -27.85 -7.16
C GLN A 652 -31.76 -26.79 -7.30
N VAL A 653 -30.74 -26.82 -6.41
CA VAL A 653 -29.58 -25.92 -6.48
C VAL A 653 -28.35 -26.69 -6.96
N LEU A 654 -27.77 -26.26 -8.07
CA LEU A 654 -26.54 -26.83 -8.66
C LEU A 654 -25.39 -25.81 -8.55
N LEU A 655 -24.17 -26.29 -8.37
CA LEU A 655 -22.96 -25.48 -8.39
C LEU A 655 -22.20 -25.68 -9.70
N ALA A 656 -21.64 -24.62 -10.27
CA ALA A 656 -20.79 -24.69 -11.47
C ALA A 656 -19.48 -23.93 -11.26
N ASN A 657 -18.44 -24.26 -12.04
CA ASN A 657 -17.13 -23.59 -12.03
C ASN A 657 -16.45 -23.53 -10.65
N CYS A 658 -16.63 -24.52 -9.78
CA CYS A 658 -15.97 -24.53 -8.48
C CYS A 658 -14.45 -24.78 -8.62
N ASN A 659 -13.63 -23.86 -8.10
CA ASN A 659 -12.19 -24.06 -7.94
C ASN A 659 -11.89 -25.31 -7.08
N PRO A 660 -10.84 -26.11 -7.36
CA PRO A 660 -10.42 -27.24 -6.53
C PRO A 660 -10.40 -26.96 -5.02
N SER A 661 -9.91 -25.78 -4.61
CA SER A 661 -9.88 -25.39 -3.19
C SER A 661 -11.29 -25.30 -2.57
N ILE A 662 -12.28 -24.87 -3.34
CA ILE A 662 -13.68 -24.79 -2.90
C ILE A 662 -14.32 -26.17 -2.89
N ARG A 663 -14.02 -27.02 -3.88
CA ARG A 663 -14.52 -28.40 -3.91
C ARG A 663 -14.05 -29.21 -2.71
N GLN A 664 -12.77 -29.10 -2.35
CA GLN A 664 -12.23 -29.71 -1.15
C GLN A 664 -12.98 -29.23 0.11
N ARG A 665 -13.14 -27.90 0.27
CA ARG A 665 -13.92 -27.31 1.38
C ARG A 665 -15.38 -27.79 1.41
N LEU A 666 -16.00 -27.98 0.25
CA LEU A 666 -17.37 -28.50 0.14
C LEU A 666 -17.44 -29.97 0.55
N ARG A 667 -16.45 -30.79 0.17
CA ARG A 667 -16.34 -32.21 0.57
C ARG A 667 -16.09 -32.34 2.07
N ASP A 668 -15.09 -31.65 2.61
CA ASP A 668 -14.79 -31.62 4.04
C ASP A 668 -15.98 -31.06 4.85
N GLY A 669 -16.68 -30.12 4.21
CA GLY A 669 -17.90 -29.52 4.71
C GLY A 669 -19.12 -30.44 4.68
N GLY A 670 -19.11 -31.61 4.06
CA GLY A 670 -20.28 -32.48 3.91
C GLY A 670 -21.40 -31.86 3.05
N TRP A 671 -21.04 -31.10 2.01
CA TRP A 671 -21.98 -30.59 1.00
C TRP A 671 -22.54 -31.72 0.13
N ALA A 672 -21.66 -32.59 -0.36
CA ALA A 672 -22.06 -33.89 -0.85
C ALA A 672 -22.31 -34.77 0.38
N GLY A 673 -23.45 -35.46 0.44
CA GLY A 673 -23.65 -36.50 1.44
C GLY A 673 -22.49 -37.49 1.45
N HIS A 674 -22.36 -38.30 2.51
CA HIS A 674 -21.33 -39.34 2.59
C HIS A 674 -21.27 -40.12 1.26
N ALA A 675 -20.05 -40.29 0.74
CA ALA A 675 -19.76 -40.94 -0.53
C ALA A 675 -20.56 -42.25 -0.65
N GLY A 676 -21.58 -42.27 -1.51
CA GLY A 676 -22.47 -43.43 -1.70
C GLY A 676 -23.98 -43.14 -1.79
N GLY A 677 -24.44 -41.89 -1.62
CA GLY A 677 -25.86 -41.53 -1.83
C GLY A 677 -26.19 -41.02 -3.25
N PRO A 678 -27.45 -41.15 -3.73
CA PRO A 678 -27.89 -40.72 -5.08
C PRO A 678 -27.83 -39.20 -5.36
N GLY A 679 -27.17 -38.41 -4.50
CA GLY A 679 -26.94 -36.96 -4.65
C GLY A 679 -25.56 -36.59 -5.19
N GLY A 680 -24.87 -37.52 -5.86
CA GLY A 680 -23.42 -37.48 -6.12
C GLY A 680 -22.89 -36.40 -7.07
N GLN A 681 -23.71 -35.68 -7.83
CA GLN A 681 -23.23 -34.65 -8.77
C GLN A 681 -24.05 -33.36 -8.70
N LEU A 682 -23.96 -32.65 -7.58
CA LEU A 682 -24.50 -31.29 -7.44
C LEU A 682 -23.47 -30.20 -7.79
N ALA A 683 -22.25 -30.56 -8.18
CA ALA A 683 -21.19 -29.63 -8.58
C ALA A 683 -20.61 -30.02 -9.95
N PHE A 684 -20.64 -29.09 -10.89
CA PHE A 684 -20.22 -29.27 -12.28
C PHE A 684 -18.97 -28.46 -12.61
N HIS A 685 -18.22 -28.93 -13.61
CA HIS A 685 -17.02 -28.23 -14.10
C HIS A 685 -17.36 -26.97 -14.89
N SER A 686 -18.37 -27.04 -15.77
CA SER A 686 -18.85 -25.90 -16.56
C SER A 686 -20.30 -25.55 -16.24
N ILE A 687 -20.69 -24.31 -16.55
CA ILE A 687 -22.10 -23.88 -16.50
C ILE A 687 -22.93 -24.65 -17.53
N HIS A 688 -22.34 -24.98 -18.68
CA HIS A 688 -23.06 -25.67 -19.75
C HIS A 688 -23.48 -27.09 -19.33
N ASP A 689 -22.59 -27.84 -18.69
CA ASP A 689 -22.89 -29.19 -18.18
C ASP A 689 -24.01 -29.16 -17.14
N ALA A 690 -23.97 -28.17 -16.24
CA ALA A 690 -25.02 -27.98 -15.23
C ALA A 690 -26.38 -27.65 -15.86
N VAL A 691 -26.39 -26.83 -16.92
CA VAL A 691 -27.61 -26.50 -17.68
C VAL A 691 -28.15 -27.73 -18.40
N GLN A 692 -27.31 -28.49 -19.09
CA GLN A 692 -27.73 -29.71 -19.78
C GLN A 692 -28.31 -30.74 -18.79
N PHE A 693 -27.68 -30.89 -17.61
CA PHE A 693 -28.19 -31.75 -16.55
C PHE A 693 -29.57 -31.28 -16.06
N ALA A 694 -29.75 -29.98 -15.83
CA ALA A 694 -31.03 -29.39 -15.42
C ALA A 694 -32.13 -29.63 -16.47
N GLU A 695 -31.85 -29.39 -17.76
CA GLU A 695 -32.79 -29.62 -18.86
C GLU A 695 -33.18 -31.10 -18.99
N ARG A 696 -32.23 -32.03 -18.77
CA ARG A 696 -32.50 -33.48 -18.76
C ARG A 696 -33.39 -33.88 -17.59
N LEU A 697 -33.13 -33.34 -16.39
CA LEU A 697 -33.95 -33.65 -15.21
C LEU A 697 -35.41 -33.25 -15.44
N HIS A 698 -35.65 -32.11 -16.08
CA HIS A 698 -37.00 -31.67 -16.41
C HIS A 698 -37.67 -32.53 -17.50
N ARG A 699 -36.90 -33.00 -18.50
CA ARG A 699 -37.40 -33.92 -19.55
C ARG A 699 -37.72 -35.32 -19.01
N GLY A 700 -36.91 -35.84 -18.09
CA GLY A 700 -37.13 -37.17 -17.49
C GLY A 700 -38.35 -37.23 -16.56
N ASP A 701 -38.74 -36.11 -15.95
CA ASP A 701 -39.95 -36.05 -15.11
C ASP A 701 -41.24 -35.94 -15.95
N SER A 702 -41.12 -35.62 -17.25
CA SER A 702 -42.23 -35.50 -18.21
C SER A 702 -42.36 -36.69 -19.18
N GLY A 703 -41.44 -37.65 -19.15
CA GLY A 703 -41.52 -38.86 -19.97
C GLY A 703 -40.53 -39.94 -19.52
N ASP A 704 -41.07 -41.14 -19.32
CA ASP A 704 -40.37 -42.44 -19.19
C ASP A 704 -39.92 -42.87 -17.78
N LYS A 705 -40.84 -43.58 -17.09
CA LYS A 705 -40.50 -44.49 -15.99
C LYS A 705 -39.81 -45.73 -16.57
N GLY A 706 -38.53 -45.62 -16.94
CA GLY A 706 -37.87 -46.73 -17.64
C GLY A 706 -36.40 -46.59 -17.99
N ALA A 707 -35.56 -45.94 -17.18
CA ALA A 707 -34.11 -46.06 -17.36
C ALA A 707 -33.38 -45.94 -16.02
N ALA A 708 -32.84 -47.07 -15.54
CA ALA A 708 -31.90 -47.09 -14.44
C ALA A 708 -30.58 -46.42 -14.86
N LEU A 709 -29.98 -45.66 -13.93
CA LEU A 709 -28.64 -45.09 -14.07
C LEU A 709 -27.59 -46.22 -14.24
N PRO A 710 -26.60 -46.08 -15.13
CA PRO A 710 -25.48 -47.02 -15.18
C PRO A 710 -24.56 -46.79 -13.97
N GLU A 711 -24.26 -47.86 -13.23
CA GLU A 711 -23.21 -47.87 -12.21
C GLU A 711 -21.82 -47.73 -12.88
N PRO A 712 -20.84 -47.08 -12.22
CA PRO A 712 -19.47 -47.08 -12.70
C PRO A 712 -18.84 -48.46 -12.46
N GLU A 713 -18.33 -49.08 -13.52
CA GLU A 713 -17.55 -50.32 -13.41
C GLU A 713 -16.22 -50.05 -12.69
N ASP A 714 -15.97 -50.76 -11.58
CA ASP A 714 -14.69 -50.81 -10.88
C ASP A 714 -13.63 -51.51 -11.76
N GLY A 715 -12.93 -50.74 -12.58
CA GLY A 715 -11.77 -51.16 -13.35
C GLY A 715 -10.51 -51.19 -12.50
N ASN A 716 -10.21 -52.35 -11.92
CA ASN A 716 -8.98 -52.67 -11.19
C ASN A 716 -7.74 -52.55 -12.11
N PHE A 717 -6.98 -51.45 -12.04
CA PHE A 717 -5.65 -51.35 -12.63
C PHE A 717 -4.59 -51.28 -11.53
N GLN A 718 -3.90 -52.41 -11.30
CA GLN A 718 -2.63 -52.46 -10.59
C GLN A 718 -1.58 -51.67 -11.38
N VAL A 719 -1.08 -50.57 -10.80
CA VAL A 719 0.13 -49.91 -11.28
C VAL A 719 1.31 -50.50 -10.51
N SER A 720 2.20 -51.15 -11.25
CA SER A 720 3.53 -51.55 -10.79
C SER A 720 4.44 -50.31 -10.80
N LEU A 721 5.02 -50.03 -9.63
CA LEU A 721 6.21 -49.20 -9.29
C LEU A 721 6.65 -48.06 -10.23
#